data_AF-A0A9J7EIJ2-F1
#
_entry.id   AF-A0A9J7EIJ2-F1
#
_cell.length_a   1.000
_cell.length_b   1.000
_cell.length_c   1.000
_cell.angle_alpha   90.00
_cell.angle_beta   90.00
_cell.angle_gamma   90.00
#
_symmetry.space_group_name_H-M   'P 1'
#
loop_
_entity.id
_entity.type
_entity.pdbx_description
1 polymer ?
#
loop_
_entity_poly.entity_id
_entity_poly.type
_entity_poly.pdbx_seq_one_letter_code
_entity_poly.pdbx_strand_id
1 'polypeptide(L)'
;MAPLDLEGGTLGQRHEHYNKLLKEAISSGQPVAAFTLGDNDIENLLKIDQACHARDVDFIVSVFKCGDMLCVSRALARSPWLVTDPQYANIINSNYVHTELFPYMNTKAFIKLIKQIRLNIQDEVRAEQFYLYEKKDTDALKWLPKCSASFIEANIEKHINNLKIRTYKRLCEKTDKIFEIVLEKTYYYERARYAQVAMFLLKADVDKFLDVIEKDRSNYIPKFNDKGTTLIMKKSPKRVIDKFDRYASSIHVPTFCKYLKADEIKPFLYAQAKKDNDSNYEYYNLRNFFRYDTLKYFVKKLPKNEQFEFVKKIFIDKEIADADEEKLVAGTEQYNMRKLYVLVRTPSYIWYRFADFERAFQDITEIISKDLDNHNIVSMLTVLMSCAENNLQHIQKLIQYYLDKHRTLQSHYTLKFTTDLLDRTNIYQYDEKTWNLINELFKILKIYDEPDNVWSNTVAIIESVVVYKILHDQIVPENIQKKFSFKTLKEHGKKLNKEQKEKVFRYLYEFLINKCKPITTEQEFGDTITILSQIFELLRDWKKELTDFTLVTDKIKECVKVKSENSWKGSLLQLYKFKKSWQRHMFEESVIMNPCEEVCLNALKHDPLLLERQSNDVQSLRCNDAVSLRRLLAKLRIYWPQSLATQWVDAYMENLNKTDGHKATIRGLCTSLSQKQVLELIDKYKPNQAKIDWSAVDDRILSIQRFIAKNMHIARPQPVPESILFFARGDYLQYALPSLLAIFYNLSIMESKKYIPKLLDAPVSVQKHGIRLAYKKLDHETLKKIFFDCWKASKNVSIRAIIFQFTFELLCNQKDSGNAVGLWELTELFIDNLTFEEDKKIYELMSRVEQVPRHVRAKYLVKTYDFMKKLTQKVKEEDRDNYKRLTAQLAEYSRQIMEDIPPEFIKDLIQEFVDKDFFGFEDNFGSVHGIISVISAYILTAKNENLQAEKYEKVFVPIMKRAFEKWSEKKDGSFIIRSNFQCLLSQLSDDLRDFVVENKLLWPIKMFLDIKRELEKSISISENYMMLTKWKLTATIAQLAEKPYSEDKNWADITAEIAPEFGKICLDYLKEDVKTHFPCIYRLYSKALNTQLQLISEESNKIIIYKCFLAENDFIEGYLTAIETSKDAYSYNKDTYADLWNQISEHPSVEIKMHYYYNSKNDYDGCCY
;
A
#
# COMPACT_ATOMS: atom_id res chain seq x y z
N MET A 1 8.37 22.73 54.66
CA MET A 1 8.69 23.89 53.79
C MET A 1 7.51 24.13 52.88
N ALA A 2 7.21 25.39 52.56
CA ALA A 2 6.21 25.71 51.55
C ALA A 2 6.68 25.15 50.18
N PRO A 3 5.77 24.63 49.33
CA PRO A 3 6.14 24.15 48.00
C PRO A 3 6.74 25.29 47.16
N LEU A 4 7.85 25.03 46.47
CA LEU A 4 8.46 25.99 45.54
C LEU A 4 7.48 26.38 44.42
N ASP A 5 7.29 27.70 44.19
CA ASP A 5 6.53 28.27 43.07
C ASP A 5 7.43 29.15 42.18
N LEU A 6 7.05 29.30 40.91
CA LEU A 6 7.82 30.08 39.92
C LEU A 6 7.27 31.51 39.78
N GLU A 7 8.15 32.50 39.78
CA GLU A 7 7.81 33.89 39.47
C GLU A 7 7.54 34.10 37.97
N GLY A 8 6.66 35.07 37.66
CA GLY A 8 6.33 35.46 36.29
C GLY A 8 4.84 35.28 35.93
N GLY A 9 4.33 36.19 35.12
CA GLY A 9 2.94 36.19 34.63
C GLY A 9 2.72 35.18 33.52
N THR A 10 3.64 35.05 32.56
CA THR A 10 3.50 34.16 31.39
C THR A 10 4.30 32.87 31.51
N LEU A 11 4.00 31.87 30.66
CA LEU A 11 4.78 30.62 30.58
C LEU A 11 6.27 30.88 30.30
N GLY A 12 6.58 31.89 29.48
CA GLY A 12 7.95 32.27 29.13
C GLY A 12 8.72 32.80 30.35
N GLN A 13 8.11 33.75 31.08
CA GLN A 13 8.71 34.32 32.29
C GLN A 13 8.93 33.25 33.38
N ARG A 14 7.98 32.33 33.57
CA ARG A 14 8.15 31.22 34.52
C ARG A 14 9.26 30.25 34.12
N HIS A 15 9.48 30.03 32.81
CA HIS A 15 10.64 29.26 32.33
C HIS A 15 11.96 29.99 32.59
N GLU A 16 11.98 31.30 32.43
CA GLU A 16 13.16 32.12 32.76
C GLU A 16 13.49 32.03 34.26
N HIS A 17 12.49 32.14 35.14
CA HIS A 17 12.69 31.97 36.57
C HIS A 17 13.17 30.56 36.94
N TYR A 18 12.57 29.52 36.35
CA TYR A 18 13.04 28.14 36.53
C TYR A 18 14.53 27.99 36.16
N ASN A 19 14.95 28.58 35.03
CA ASN A 19 16.34 28.52 34.60
C ASN A 19 17.26 29.32 35.53
N LYS A 20 16.78 30.41 36.13
CA LYS A 20 17.51 31.17 37.15
C LYS A 20 17.77 30.30 38.40
N LEU A 21 16.72 29.69 38.96
CA LEU A 21 16.82 28.78 40.10
C LEU A 21 17.76 27.60 39.84
N LEU A 22 17.72 27.02 38.64
CA LEU A 22 18.64 25.95 38.25
C LEU A 22 20.10 26.42 38.24
N LYS A 23 20.38 27.62 37.71
CA LYS A 23 21.75 28.18 37.72
C LYS A 23 22.25 28.43 39.14
N GLU A 24 21.38 28.94 40.02
CA GLU A 24 21.70 29.15 41.43
C GLU A 24 22.00 27.82 42.14
N ALA A 25 21.17 26.80 41.93
CA ALA A 25 21.37 25.46 42.48
C ALA A 25 22.66 24.77 41.97
N ILE A 26 23.03 24.97 40.70
CA ILE A 26 24.29 24.49 40.15
C ILE A 26 25.48 25.23 40.79
N SER A 27 25.36 26.55 40.97
CA SER A 27 26.44 27.39 41.50
C SER A 27 26.70 27.16 42.99
N SER A 28 25.70 26.71 43.75
CA SER A 28 25.86 26.42 45.18
C SER A 28 26.69 25.16 45.46
N GLY A 29 26.92 24.30 44.47
CA GLY A 29 27.78 23.11 44.57
C GLY A 29 27.31 22.04 45.55
N GLN A 30 26.09 22.14 46.09
CA GLN A 30 25.58 21.17 47.05
C GLN A 30 25.27 19.82 46.37
N PRO A 31 25.67 18.69 46.98
CA PRO A 31 25.35 17.36 46.45
C PRO A 31 23.84 17.12 46.48
N VAL A 32 23.31 16.51 45.42
CA VAL A 32 21.88 16.16 45.33
C VAL A 32 21.64 14.93 46.20
N ALA A 33 20.72 15.02 47.15
CA ALA A 33 20.32 13.86 47.96
C ALA A 33 19.75 12.74 47.08
N ALA A 34 19.79 11.48 47.54
CA ALA A 34 19.26 10.34 46.81
C ALA A 34 17.82 10.59 46.31
N PHE A 35 17.52 10.16 45.07
CA PHE A 35 16.24 10.49 44.45
C PHE A 35 15.08 9.85 45.20
N THR A 36 14.19 10.70 45.71
CA THR A 36 12.86 10.34 46.18
C THR A 36 11.83 11.20 45.45
N LEU A 37 10.77 10.56 44.98
CA LEU A 37 9.73 11.24 44.21
C LEU A 37 8.83 12.04 45.17
N GLY A 38 8.95 13.36 45.14
CA GLY A 38 8.09 14.26 45.91
C GLY A 38 6.80 14.64 45.17
N ASP A 39 5.89 15.31 45.87
CA ASP A 39 4.63 15.80 45.29
C ASP A 39 4.80 17.06 44.40
N ASN A 40 5.88 17.83 44.62
CA ASN A 40 6.16 19.04 43.83
C ASN A 40 6.94 18.70 42.54
N ASP A 41 6.28 18.86 41.38
CA ASP A 41 6.88 18.59 40.08
C ASP A 41 8.10 19.48 39.78
N ILE A 42 8.12 20.74 40.19
CA ILE A 42 9.24 21.66 39.92
C ILE A 42 10.49 21.23 40.69
N GLU A 43 10.34 20.89 41.97
CA GLU A 43 11.46 20.44 42.81
C GLU A 43 12.07 19.14 42.27
N ASN A 44 11.23 18.18 41.88
CA ASN A 44 11.70 16.95 41.23
C ASN A 44 12.50 17.26 39.95
N LEU A 45 11.98 18.16 39.10
CA LEU A 45 12.65 18.54 37.85
C LEU A 45 13.97 19.28 38.09
N LEU A 46 14.06 20.17 39.10
CA LEU A 46 15.28 20.87 39.46
C LEU A 46 16.35 19.90 39.95
N LYS A 47 16.02 18.97 40.85
CA LYS A 47 16.95 17.93 41.32
C LYS A 47 17.47 17.08 40.18
N ILE A 48 16.59 16.68 39.25
CA ILE A 48 16.97 15.91 38.05
C ILE A 48 17.91 16.71 37.15
N ASP A 49 17.60 17.98 36.88
CA ASP A 49 18.43 18.82 36.03
C ASP A 49 19.79 19.10 36.66
N GLN A 50 19.84 19.32 37.98
CA GLN A 50 21.07 19.49 38.75
C GLN A 50 21.93 18.22 38.73
N ALA A 51 21.33 17.04 38.97
CA ALA A 51 22.02 15.75 38.89
C ALA A 51 22.53 15.45 37.47
N CYS A 52 21.75 15.79 36.44
CA CYS A 52 22.16 15.68 35.04
C CYS A 52 23.33 16.61 34.69
N HIS A 53 23.40 17.79 35.31
CA HIS A 53 24.53 18.71 35.17
C HIS A 53 25.79 18.20 35.89
N ALA A 54 25.62 17.71 37.12
CA ALA A 54 26.69 17.09 37.92
C ALA A 54 27.14 15.71 37.41
N ARG A 55 26.43 15.15 36.42
CA ARG A 55 26.62 13.80 35.87
C ARG A 55 26.55 12.68 36.91
N ASP A 56 25.66 12.84 37.90
CA ASP A 56 25.39 11.82 38.91
C ASP A 56 24.61 10.65 38.27
N VAL A 57 25.33 9.58 37.93
CA VAL A 57 24.74 8.45 37.19
C VAL A 57 23.80 7.64 38.06
N ASP A 58 24.14 7.41 39.32
CA ASP A 58 23.33 6.59 40.24
C ASP A 58 21.99 7.26 40.53
N PHE A 59 22.00 8.59 40.68
CA PHE A 59 20.77 9.38 40.78
C PHE A 59 19.90 9.22 39.53
N ILE A 60 20.49 9.36 38.33
CA ILE A 60 19.75 9.26 37.07
C ILE A 60 19.18 7.85 36.85
N VAL A 61 19.96 6.81 37.17
CA VAL A 61 19.50 5.40 37.11
C VAL A 61 18.35 5.16 38.08
N SER A 62 18.38 5.77 39.27
CA SER A 62 17.28 5.72 40.23
C SER A 62 16.02 6.42 39.69
N VAL A 63 16.17 7.56 38.99
CA VAL A 63 15.06 8.24 38.31
C VAL A 63 14.46 7.36 37.21
N PHE A 64 15.25 6.57 36.48
CA PHE A 64 14.71 5.63 35.47
C PHE A 64 13.76 4.58 36.07
N LYS A 65 13.95 4.23 37.35
CA LYS A 65 13.18 3.22 38.10
C LYS A 65 11.98 3.81 38.85
N CYS A 66 11.80 5.14 38.89
CA CYS A 66 10.80 5.78 39.77
C CYS A 66 9.33 5.65 39.34
N GLY A 67 9.05 5.15 38.13
CA GLY A 67 7.69 4.99 37.63
C GLY A 67 7.04 6.27 37.07
N ASP A 68 7.57 7.46 37.33
CA ASP A 68 7.03 8.73 36.83
C ASP A 68 7.57 9.13 35.46
N MET A 69 6.68 9.20 34.46
CA MET A 69 7.09 9.52 33.09
C MET A 69 7.50 10.97 32.87
N LEU A 70 7.14 11.95 33.73
CA LEU A 70 7.67 13.31 33.61
C LEU A 70 9.16 13.31 33.98
N CYS A 71 9.49 12.75 35.14
CA CYS A 71 10.85 12.64 35.66
C CYS A 71 11.76 11.83 34.73
N VAL A 72 11.34 10.63 34.33
CA VAL A 72 12.08 9.78 33.37
C VAL A 72 12.31 10.53 32.06
N SER A 73 11.29 11.22 31.53
CA SER A 73 11.42 11.97 30.29
C SER A 73 12.40 13.13 30.40
N ARG A 74 12.43 13.81 31.55
CA ARG A 74 13.35 14.92 31.80
C ARG A 74 14.78 14.41 31.90
N ALA A 75 15.03 13.39 32.71
CA ALA A 75 16.34 12.77 32.87
C ALA A 75 16.91 12.35 31.51
N LEU A 76 16.16 11.53 30.75
CA LEU A 76 16.58 11.08 29.42
C LEU A 76 16.89 12.21 28.43
N ALA A 77 16.16 13.33 28.51
CA ALA A 77 16.39 14.48 27.62
C ALA A 77 17.60 15.32 28.02
N ARG A 78 17.99 15.29 29.31
CA ARG A 78 19.10 16.07 29.87
C ARG A 78 20.39 15.27 30.05
N SER A 79 20.33 13.96 29.91
CA SER A 79 21.48 13.05 30.00
C SER A 79 21.83 12.33 28.68
N PRO A 80 21.84 12.97 27.49
CA PRO A 80 22.26 12.29 26.26
C PRO A 80 23.72 11.82 26.34
N TRP A 81 24.53 12.46 27.18
CA TRP A 81 25.90 12.10 27.48
C TRP A 81 26.05 10.67 28.03
N LEU A 82 25.03 10.10 28.69
CA LEU A 82 25.05 8.67 29.10
C LEU A 82 25.15 7.72 27.89
N VAL A 83 24.66 8.15 26.73
CA VAL A 83 24.72 7.36 25.49
C VAL A 83 25.98 7.70 24.70
N THR A 84 26.28 8.98 24.55
CA THR A 84 27.30 9.48 23.60
C THR A 84 28.72 9.46 24.14
N ASP A 85 28.91 9.55 25.46
CA ASP A 85 30.24 9.62 26.08
C ASP A 85 30.77 8.20 26.39
N PRO A 86 31.93 7.78 25.84
CA PRO A 86 32.42 6.40 25.96
C PRO A 86 32.61 5.89 27.39
N GLN A 87 32.91 6.77 28.35
CA GLN A 87 33.14 6.38 29.75
C GLN A 87 31.90 5.76 30.43
N TYR A 88 30.69 5.96 29.88
CA TYR A 88 29.44 5.38 30.40
C TYR A 88 28.93 4.21 29.55
N ALA A 89 29.73 3.69 28.61
CA ALA A 89 29.33 2.57 27.75
C ALA A 89 29.06 1.28 28.54
N ASN A 90 29.67 1.11 29.72
CA ASN A 90 29.40 0.02 30.66
C ASN A 90 27.99 0.09 31.30
N ILE A 91 27.35 1.27 31.30
CA ILE A 91 26.01 1.47 31.87
C ILE A 91 24.96 1.45 30.75
N ILE A 92 25.26 2.01 29.58
CA ILE A 92 24.39 1.97 28.40
C ILE A 92 24.94 1.00 27.35
N ASN A 93 24.94 -0.29 27.67
CA ASN A 93 25.14 -1.38 26.70
C ASN A 93 23.94 -2.33 26.69
N SER A 94 23.87 -3.19 25.67
CA SER A 94 22.76 -4.10 25.47
C SER A 94 22.53 -5.01 26.68
N ASN A 95 23.58 -5.52 27.33
CA ASN A 95 23.44 -6.40 28.48
C ASN A 95 22.89 -5.65 29.71
N TYR A 96 23.55 -4.59 30.17
CA TYR A 96 23.16 -3.84 31.38
C TYR A 96 21.74 -3.28 31.26
N VAL A 97 21.39 -2.71 30.10
CA VAL A 97 20.06 -2.12 29.87
C VAL A 97 18.95 -3.17 30.00
N HIS A 98 19.18 -4.40 29.53
CA HIS A 98 18.16 -5.46 29.57
C HIS A 98 18.15 -6.26 30.88
N THR A 99 19.29 -6.39 31.55
CA THR A 99 19.44 -7.23 32.75
C THR A 99 19.36 -6.44 34.07
N GLU A 100 19.92 -5.23 34.11
CA GLU A 100 20.01 -4.43 35.35
C GLU A 100 18.97 -3.30 35.42
N LEU A 101 18.56 -2.75 34.26
CA LEU A 101 17.58 -1.66 34.21
C LEU A 101 16.17 -2.15 33.92
N PHE A 102 15.97 -2.86 32.80
CA PHE A 102 14.62 -3.22 32.35
C PHE A 102 13.77 -3.95 33.40
N PRO A 103 14.29 -4.88 34.23
CA PRO A 103 13.46 -5.57 35.21
C PRO A 103 12.80 -4.66 36.24
N TYR A 104 13.40 -3.50 36.51
CA TYR A 104 12.93 -2.50 37.49
C TYR A 104 12.30 -1.26 36.83
N MET A 105 12.47 -1.08 35.52
CA MET A 105 11.86 0.01 34.78
C MET A 105 10.43 -0.34 34.36
N ASN A 106 9.56 0.67 34.39
CA ASN A 106 8.24 0.57 33.79
C ASN A 106 8.38 0.41 32.26
N THR A 107 7.45 -0.29 31.58
CA THR A 107 7.59 -0.62 30.14
C THR A 107 7.76 0.62 29.26
N LYS A 108 7.02 1.70 29.56
CA LYS A 108 7.06 2.95 28.80
C LYS A 108 8.40 3.66 28.94
N ALA A 109 8.98 3.66 30.14
CA ALA A 109 10.28 4.20 30.45
C ALA A 109 11.35 3.44 29.67
N PHE A 110 11.30 2.10 29.68
CA PHE A 110 12.25 1.26 28.93
C PHE A 110 12.17 1.50 27.42
N ILE A 111 10.97 1.47 26.83
CA ILE A 111 10.80 1.77 25.39
C ILE A 111 11.33 3.17 25.05
N LYS A 112 11.12 4.14 25.95
CA LYS A 112 11.63 5.51 25.75
C LYS A 112 13.15 5.57 25.88
N LEU A 113 13.75 4.85 26.83
CA LEU A 113 15.20 4.71 26.97
C LEU A 113 15.81 4.10 25.70
N ILE A 114 15.35 2.93 25.25
CA ILE A 114 15.81 2.28 24.01
C ILE A 114 15.69 3.22 22.80
N LYS A 115 14.57 3.94 22.69
CA LYS A 115 14.39 4.94 21.63
C LYS A 115 15.43 6.05 21.72
N GLN A 116 15.74 6.54 22.92
CA GLN A 116 16.75 7.59 23.12
C GLN A 116 18.16 7.10 22.85
N ILE A 117 18.50 5.88 23.26
CA ILE A 117 19.76 5.22 22.92
C ILE A 117 19.91 5.20 21.40
N ARG A 118 18.93 4.63 20.69
CA ARG A 118 18.97 4.53 19.23
C ARG A 118 19.07 5.88 18.51
N LEU A 119 18.46 6.94 19.04
CA LEU A 119 18.52 8.26 18.42
C LEU A 119 19.92 8.89 18.57
N ASN A 120 20.57 8.69 19.72
CA ASN A 120 21.81 9.38 20.08
C ASN A 120 23.08 8.54 19.88
N ILE A 121 22.97 7.21 19.78
CA ILE A 121 24.12 6.33 19.52
C ILE A 121 24.76 6.65 18.17
N GLN A 122 26.08 6.81 18.20
CA GLN A 122 26.93 7.02 17.01
C GLN A 122 27.99 5.93 16.87
N ASP A 123 28.30 5.22 17.96
CA ASP A 123 29.19 4.06 17.96
C ASP A 123 28.50 2.89 17.24
N GLU A 124 29.06 2.53 16.08
CA GLU A 124 28.53 1.49 15.20
C GLU A 124 28.61 0.10 15.85
N VAL A 125 29.70 -0.20 16.56
CA VAL A 125 29.90 -1.50 17.25
C VAL A 125 28.88 -1.68 18.37
N ARG A 126 28.64 -0.64 19.17
CA ARG A 126 27.60 -0.70 20.21
C ARG A 126 26.21 -0.83 19.58
N ALA A 127 25.93 -0.17 18.45
CA ALA A 127 24.65 -0.33 17.76
C ALA A 127 24.46 -1.77 17.24
N GLU A 128 25.53 -2.40 16.74
CA GLU A 128 25.55 -3.80 16.32
C GLU A 128 25.33 -4.76 17.50
N GLN A 129 25.90 -4.47 18.68
CA GLN A 129 25.61 -5.24 19.90
C GLN A 129 24.14 -5.17 20.31
N PHE A 130 23.49 -4.00 20.16
CA PHE A 130 22.05 -3.90 20.36
C PHE A 130 21.28 -4.68 19.31
N TYR A 131 21.67 -4.60 18.03
CA TYR A 131 21.05 -5.38 16.96
C TYR A 131 21.10 -6.89 17.26
N LEU A 132 22.25 -7.41 17.69
CA LEU A 132 22.46 -8.83 17.98
C LEU A 132 21.69 -9.31 19.22
N TYR A 133 21.32 -8.40 20.11
CA TYR A 133 20.54 -8.70 21.31
C TYR A 133 19.02 -8.81 21.02
N GLU A 134 18.55 -8.20 19.93
CA GLU A 134 17.12 -8.20 19.58
C GLU A 134 16.66 -9.57 19.08
N LYS A 135 15.66 -10.16 19.73
CA LYS A 135 15.11 -11.47 19.35
C LYS A 135 14.17 -11.40 18.14
N LYS A 136 13.62 -10.22 17.84
CA LYS A 136 12.64 -9.99 16.76
C LYS A 136 13.29 -9.22 15.62
N ASP A 137 13.16 -9.74 14.40
CA ASP A 137 13.74 -9.13 13.20
C ASP A 137 13.25 -7.68 13.00
N THR A 138 11.98 -7.40 13.29
CA THR A 138 11.41 -6.04 13.20
C THR A 138 11.99 -5.04 14.20
N ASP A 139 12.47 -5.49 15.35
CA ASP A 139 13.12 -4.65 16.36
C ASP A 139 14.60 -4.47 16.00
N ALA A 140 15.29 -5.55 15.60
CA ALA A 140 16.66 -5.54 15.08
C ALA A 140 16.82 -4.56 13.90
N LEU A 141 15.91 -4.59 12.91
CA LEU A 141 15.89 -3.70 11.74
C LEU A 141 15.97 -2.21 12.12
N LYS A 142 15.46 -1.81 13.29
CA LYS A 142 15.48 -0.40 13.70
C LYS A 142 16.90 0.08 14.00
N TRP A 143 17.82 -0.81 14.34
CA TRP A 143 19.22 -0.52 14.67
C TRP A 143 20.12 -0.41 13.44
N LEU A 144 19.79 -1.09 12.33
CA LEU A 144 20.62 -1.11 11.11
C LEU A 144 21.08 0.28 10.63
N PRO A 145 20.26 1.35 10.62
CA PRO A 145 20.73 2.68 10.18
C PRO A 145 21.86 3.29 11.02
N LYS A 146 22.19 2.68 12.16
CA LYS A 146 23.26 3.09 13.09
C LYS A 146 24.45 2.12 13.11
N CYS A 147 24.41 1.02 12.37
CA CYS A 147 25.49 0.05 12.26
C CYS A 147 26.48 0.45 11.14
N SER A 148 27.60 -0.27 11.07
CA SER A 148 28.58 -0.10 9.99
C SER A 148 28.03 -0.56 8.64
N ALA A 149 28.54 0.01 7.54
CA ALA A 149 28.10 -0.34 6.19
C ALA A 149 28.23 -1.85 5.91
N SER A 150 29.36 -2.45 6.27
CA SER A 150 29.62 -3.88 6.14
C SER A 150 28.61 -4.74 6.91
N PHE A 151 28.25 -4.32 8.13
CA PHE A 151 27.27 -5.05 8.93
C PHE A 151 25.86 -4.97 8.35
N ILE A 152 25.47 -3.81 7.81
CA ILE A 152 24.17 -3.64 7.14
C ILE A 152 24.11 -4.53 5.90
N GLU A 153 25.15 -4.50 5.05
CA GLU A 153 25.25 -5.33 3.84
C GLU A 153 25.08 -6.83 4.17
N ALA A 154 25.71 -7.32 5.24
CA ALA A 154 25.64 -8.72 5.65
C ALA A 154 24.28 -9.14 6.26
N ASN A 155 23.43 -8.20 6.66
CA ASN A 155 22.22 -8.51 7.43
C ASN A 155 20.91 -8.05 6.79
N ILE A 156 20.92 -7.18 5.79
CA ILE A 156 19.70 -6.59 5.22
C ILE A 156 18.77 -7.63 4.58
N GLU A 157 19.31 -8.70 4.01
CA GLU A 157 18.53 -9.76 3.35
C GLU A 157 17.50 -10.40 4.30
N LYS A 158 17.88 -10.55 5.58
CA LYS A 158 17.01 -11.11 6.64
C LYS A 158 15.77 -10.24 6.89
N HIS A 159 15.78 -8.98 6.46
CA HIS A 159 14.77 -7.97 6.81
C HIS A 159 13.93 -7.49 5.62
N ILE A 160 14.14 -8.00 4.41
CA ILE A 160 13.52 -7.49 3.18
C ILE A 160 11.98 -7.45 3.31
N ASN A 161 11.37 -8.52 3.81
CA ASN A 161 9.93 -8.62 3.99
C ASN A 161 9.35 -7.58 4.97
N ASN A 162 10.17 -7.02 5.86
CA ASN A 162 9.77 -6.04 6.87
C ASN A 162 10.28 -4.62 6.55
N LEU A 163 10.98 -4.44 5.43
CA LEU A 163 11.70 -3.22 5.11
C LEU A 163 10.75 -2.11 4.66
N LYS A 164 10.66 -1.04 5.46
CA LYS A 164 9.90 0.16 5.08
C LYS A 164 10.74 1.07 4.19
N ILE A 165 10.11 1.70 3.18
CA ILE A 165 10.75 2.68 2.28
C ILE A 165 11.61 3.71 3.01
N ARG A 166 11.10 4.28 4.11
CA ARG A 166 11.83 5.31 4.86
C ARG A 166 13.10 4.76 5.49
N THR A 167 13.08 3.52 5.96
CA THR A 167 14.26 2.84 6.49
C THR A 167 15.23 2.53 5.37
N TYR A 168 14.74 1.91 4.29
CA TYR A 168 15.51 1.63 3.08
C TYR A 168 16.28 2.86 2.57
N LYS A 169 15.61 4.01 2.42
CA LYS A 169 16.27 5.26 2.00
C LYS A 169 17.48 5.60 2.87
N ARG A 170 17.35 5.48 4.19
CA ARG A 170 18.43 5.79 5.14
C ARG A 170 19.58 4.78 5.07
N LEU A 171 19.29 3.54 4.71
CA LEU A 171 20.31 2.52 4.47
C LEU A 171 21.07 2.79 3.17
N CYS A 172 20.37 3.18 2.10
CA CYS A 172 21.01 3.62 0.86
C CYS A 172 21.84 4.90 1.03
N GLU A 173 21.44 5.80 1.94
CA GLU A 173 22.25 6.98 2.31
C GLU A 173 23.54 6.60 3.05
N LYS A 174 23.61 5.40 3.65
CA LYS A 174 24.79 4.87 4.34
C LYS A 174 25.72 4.07 3.41
N THR A 175 25.16 3.22 2.57
CA THR A 175 25.88 2.44 1.54
C THR A 175 24.97 2.20 0.34
N ASP A 176 25.50 2.47 -0.85
CA ASP A 176 24.74 2.34 -2.10
C ASP A 176 24.54 0.87 -2.51
N LYS A 177 25.34 -0.08 -2.00
CA LYS A 177 25.17 -1.52 -2.28
C LYS A 177 23.82 -2.07 -1.82
N ILE A 178 23.19 -1.42 -0.84
CA ILE A 178 21.85 -1.79 -0.38
C ILE A 178 20.82 -1.64 -1.50
N PHE A 179 21.04 -0.71 -2.44
CA PHE A 179 20.19 -0.57 -3.61
C PHE A 179 20.18 -1.86 -4.46
N GLU A 180 21.36 -2.43 -4.69
CA GLU A 180 21.55 -3.64 -5.49
C GLU A 180 20.98 -4.87 -4.76
N ILE A 181 21.40 -5.10 -3.50
CA ILE A 181 20.95 -6.26 -2.70
C ILE A 181 19.41 -6.30 -2.59
N VAL A 182 18.79 -5.16 -2.30
CA VAL A 182 17.32 -5.10 -2.15
C VAL A 182 16.63 -5.35 -3.48
N LEU A 183 17.09 -4.75 -4.59
CA LEU A 183 16.46 -4.97 -5.88
C LEU A 183 16.58 -6.42 -6.36
N GLU A 184 17.73 -7.07 -6.17
CA GLU A 184 17.93 -8.47 -6.56
C GLU A 184 16.95 -9.42 -5.86
N LYS A 185 16.70 -9.19 -4.57
CA LYS A 185 15.93 -10.08 -3.70
C LYS A 185 14.44 -9.72 -3.58
N THR A 186 14.02 -8.57 -4.10
CA THR A 186 12.62 -8.13 -4.04
C THR A 186 11.86 -8.58 -5.30
N TYR A 187 10.57 -8.90 -5.15
CA TYR A 187 9.66 -9.19 -6.25
C TYR A 187 9.62 -8.06 -7.29
N TYR A 188 9.50 -8.42 -8.57
CA TYR A 188 9.61 -7.50 -9.71
C TYR A 188 8.70 -6.26 -9.61
N TYR A 189 7.47 -6.41 -9.09
CA TYR A 189 6.50 -5.31 -9.00
C TYR A 189 6.84 -4.25 -7.92
N GLU A 190 7.64 -4.59 -6.90
CA GLU A 190 8.05 -3.60 -5.89
C GLU A 190 9.36 -2.88 -6.25
N ARG A 191 10.14 -3.42 -7.19
CA ARG A 191 11.45 -2.88 -7.58
C ARG A 191 11.38 -1.42 -8.02
N ALA A 192 10.41 -1.05 -8.86
CA ALA A 192 10.21 0.33 -9.29
C ALA A 192 10.03 1.30 -8.11
N ARG A 193 9.33 0.88 -7.05
CA ARG A 193 9.08 1.68 -5.85
C ARG A 193 10.36 1.93 -5.07
N TYR A 194 11.20 0.90 -4.90
CA TYR A 194 12.50 1.04 -4.24
C TYR A 194 13.48 1.87 -5.08
N ALA A 195 13.51 1.65 -6.40
CA ALA A 195 14.32 2.44 -7.33
C ALA A 195 13.93 3.92 -7.34
N GLN A 196 12.62 4.23 -7.31
CA GLN A 196 12.11 5.61 -7.24
C GLN A 196 12.64 6.35 -6.00
N VAL A 197 12.71 5.66 -4.86
CA VAL A 197 13.18 6.24 -3.59
C VAL A 197 14.69 6.43 -3.61
N ALA A 198 15.42 5.51 -4.26
CA ALA A 198 16.87 5.55 -4.41
C ALA A 198 17.36 6.53 -5.49
N MET A 199 16.48 7.24 -6.19
CA MET A 199 16.86 8.22 -7.23
C MET A 199 17.86 9.30 -6.77
N PHE A 200 18.00 9.57 -5.47
CA PHE A 200 19.02 10.49 -5.00
C PHE A 200 20.45 9.98 -5.29
N LEU A 201 20.65 8.66 -5.43
CA LEU A 201 21.91 8.02 -5.81
C LEU A 201 22.36 8.40 -7.22
N LEU A 202 21.45 8.82 -8.11
CA LEU A 202 21.80 9.37 -9.42
C LEU A 202 22.83 10.51 -9.30
N LYS A 203 22.74 11.32 -8.23
CA LYS A 203 23.69 12.42 -7.97
C LYS A 203 25.08 11.94 -7.58
N ALA A 204 25.19 10.76 -6.99
CA ALA A 204 26.47 10.17 -6.60
C ALA A 204 27.10 9.48 -7.81
N ASP A 205 26.37 8.56 -8.44
CA ASP A 205 26.82 7.88 -9.65
C ASP A 205 25.66 7.46 -10.56
N VAL A 206 25.50 8.17 -11.67
CA VAL A 206 24.50 7.84 -12.71
C VAL A 206 24.71 6.45 -13.28
N ASP A 207 25.93 6.09 -13.68
CA ASP A 207 26.15 4.85 -14.45
C ASP A 207 25.89 3.62 -13.58
N LYS A 208 26.39 3.61 -12.33
CA LYS A 208 26.08 2.56 -11.37
C LYS A 208 24.58 2.43 -11.09
N PHE A 209 23.86 3.54 -10.96
CA PHE A 209 22.41 3.50 -10.78
C PHE A 209 21.71 2.88 -12.00
N LEU A 210 22.12 3.28 -13.21
CA LEU A 210 21.60 2.73 -14.45
C LEU A 210 21.95 1.25 -14.62
N ASP A 211 23.16 0.81 -14.24
CA ASP A 211 23.57 -0.59 -14.28
C ASP A 211 22.64 -1.47 -13.44
N VAL A 212 22.33 -1.06 -12.21
CA VAL A 212 21.48 -1.83 -11.31
C VAL A 212 20.05 -1.95 -11.84
N ILE A 213 19.43 -0.86 -12.32
CA ILE A 213 18.08 -0.93 -12.89
C ILE A 213 18.06 -1.64 -14.24
N GLU A 214 19.18 -1.62 -14.98
CA GLU A 214 19.29 -2.26 -16.28
C GLU A 214 19.54 -3.77 -16.22
N LYS A 215 20.05 -4.30 -15.09
CA LYS A 215 20.16 -5.75 -14.84
C LYS A 215 18.82 -6.47 -14.83
N ASP A 216 17.72 -5.76 -14.55
CA ASP A 216 16.40 -6.34 -14.41
C ASP A 216 15.73 -6.62 -15.76
N ARG A 217 15.42 -7.89 -16.05
CA ARG A 217 14.69 -8.32 -17.26
C ARG A 217 13.22 -7.86 -17.28
N SER A 218 12.65 -7.47 -16.14
CA SER A 218 11.22 -7.14 -16.01
C SER A 218 10.82 -5.73 -16.54
N ASN A 219 11.75 -4.98 -17.13
CA ASN A 219 11.50 -3.66 -17.77
C ASN A 219 10.95 -2.55 -16.85
N TYR A 220 10.95 -2.74 -15.53
CA TYR A 220 10.44 -1.77 -14.56
C TYR A 220 11.48 -0.70 -14.18
N ILE A 221 11.60 0.32 -15.05
CA ILE A 221 12.43 1.52 -14.78
C ILE A 221 11.60 2.57 -13.99
N PRO A 222 12.19 3.25 -12.99
CA PRO A 222 11.50 4.32 -12.25
C PRO A 222 11.25 5.57 -13.12
N LYS A 223 10.20 6.34 -12.81
CA LYS A 223 9.90 7.57 -13.54
C LYS A 223 10.86 8.70 -13.14
N PHE A 224 11.62 9.18 -14.10
CA PHE A 224 12.50 10.33 -13.98
C PHE A 224 11.75 11.63 -14.28
N ASN A 225 11.82 12.58 -13.35
CA ASN A 225 11.37 13.94 -13.58
C ASN A 225 12.36 14.72 -14.45
N ASP A 226 12.01 15.97 -14.77
CA ASP A 226 12.84 16.90 -15.52
C ASP A 226 14.29 16.99 -15.01
N LYS A 227 14.50 17.02 -13.69
CA LYS A 227 15.82 17.07 -13.04
C LYS A 227 16.60 15.75 -13.20
N GLY A 228 15.94 14.61 -12.98
CA GLY A 228 16.55 13.29 -13.14
C GLY A 228 16.98 13.04 -14.59
N THR A 229 16.08 13.30 -15.55
CA THR A 229 16.39 13.20 -16.98
C THR A 229 17.51 14.15 -17.39
N THR A 230 17.55 15.38 -16.86
CA THR A 230 18.65 16.32 -17.11
C THR A 230 19.99 15.74 -16.64
N LEU A 231 20.03 15.16 -15.45
CA LEU A 231 21.26 14.60 -14.88
C LEU A 231 21.77 13.42 -15.72
N ILE A 232 20.86 12.51 -16.09
CA ILE A 232 21.19 11.34 -16.90
C ILE A 232 21.68 11.76 -18.29
N MET A 233 20.97 12.66 -18.97
CA MET A 233 21.35 13.10 -20.32
C MET A 233 22.65 13.91 -20.35
N LYS A 234 23.07 14.52 -19.23
CA LYS A 234 24.38 15.19 -19.15
C LYS A 234 25.54 14.21 -19.04
N LYS A 235 25.36 13.08 -18.34
CA LYS A 235 26.43 12.13 -18.04
C LYS A 235 26.47 10.95 -19.02
N SER A 236 25.31 10.40 -19.38
CA SER A 236 25.20 9.17 -20.19
C SER A 236 24.16 9.30 -21.33
N PRO A 237 24.21 10.35 -22.18
CA PRO A 237 23.20 10.59 -23.22
C PRO A 237 23.11 9.45 -24.23
N LYS A 238 24.26 8.94 -24.71
CA LYS A 238 24.31 7.88 -25.71
C LYS A 238 23.63 6.59 -25.21
N ARG A 239 23.88 6.20 -23.96
CA ARG A 239 23.27 5.02 -23.31
C ARG A 239 21.74 5.07 -23.33
N VAL A 240 21.16 6.24 -23.05
CA VAL A 240 19.69 6.43 -23.06
C VAL A 240 19.13 6.52 -24.47
N ILE A 241 19.85 7.15 -25.41
CA ILE A 241 19.43 7.25 -26.81
C ILE A 241 19.43 5.85 -27.47
N ASP A 242 20.49 5.08 -27.27
CA ASP A 242 20.66 3.75 -27.86
C ASP A 242 19.59 2.76 -27.33
N LYS A 243 19.25 2.88 -26.04
CA LYS A 243 18.23 2.07 -25.33
C LYS A 243 16.90 2.82 -25.12
N PHE A 244 16.55 3.75 -26.00
CA PHE A 244 15.40 4.65 -25.79
C PHE A 244 14.08 3.91 -25.55
N ASP A 245 13.85 2.80 -26.25
CA ASP A 245 12.71 1.89 -26.11
C ASP A 245 12.47 1.46 -24.66
N ARG A 246 13.54 1.19 -23.91
CA ARG A 246 13.49 0.86 -22.48
C ARG A 246 13.11 2.06 -21.61
N TYR A 247 13.57 3.25 -21.98
CA TYR A 247 13.43 4.48 -21.20
C TYR A 247 12.20 5.33 -21.56
N ALA A 248 11.55 5.07 -22.70
CA ALA A 248 10.55 5.94 -23.31
C ALA A 248 9.37 6.30 -22.38
N SER A 249 8.94 5.35 -21.54
CA SER A 249 7.85 5.54 -20.57
C SER A 249 8.32 6.15 -19.23
N SER A 250 9.63 6.25 -19.03
CA SER A 250 10.26 6.61 -17.75
C SER A 250 10.92 7.99 -17.76
N ILE A 251 11.40 8.49 -18.91
CA ILE A 251 12.07 9.80 -18.98
C ILE A 251 11.09 10.96 -19.19
N HIS A 252 11.49 12.15 -18.74
CA HIS A 252 10.79 13.38 -19.06
C HIS A 252 11.08 13.80 -20.51
N VAL A 253 10.21 13.39 -21.44
CA VAL A 253 10.33 13.62 -22.90
C VAL A 253 10.67 15.06 -23.28
N PRO A 254 10.02 16.12 -22.73
CA PRO A 254 10.36 17.49 -23.08
C PRO A 254 11.80 17.88 -22.71
N THR A 255 12.37 17.27 -21.67
CA THR A 255 13.77 17.48 -21.30
C THR A 255 14.69 16.68 -22.21
N PHE A 256 14.38 15.41 -22.46
CA PHE A 256 15.14 14.55 -23.38
C PHE A 256 15.31 15.18 -24.76
N CYS A 257 14.22 15.71 -25.35
CA CYS A 257 14.25 16.37 -26.65
C CYS A 257 15.20 17.58 -26.74
N LYS A 258 15.59 18.19 -25.62
CA LYS A 258 16.54 19.31 -25.61
C LYS A 258 17.98 18.88 -25.89
N TYR A 259 18.29 17.59 -25.74
CA TYR A 259 19.61 17.02 -25.95
C TYR A 259 19.81 16.41 -27.34
N LEU A 260 18.76 16.41 -28.18
CA LEU A 260 18.85 16.06 -29.60
C LEU A 260 19.03 17.33 -30.43
N LYS A 261 19.87 17.27 -31.45
CA LYS A 261 20.00 18.34 -32.44
C LYS A 261 18.85 18.29 -33.45
N ALA A 262 18.59 19.40 -34.14
CA ALA A 262 17.45 19.53 -35.06
C ALA A 262 17.55 18.55 -36.25
N ASP A 263 18.76 18.33 -36.77
CA ASP A 263 19.10 17.39 -37.83
C ASP A 263 19.01 15.92 -37.39
N GLU A 264 19.11 15.63 -36.08
CA GLU A 264 19.00 14.29 -35.51
C GLU A 264 17.55 13.85 -35.27
N ILE A 265 16.58 14.77 -35.29
CA ILE A 265 15.17 14.48 -34.95
C ILE A 265 14.53 13.50 -35.93
N LYS A 266 14.58 13.76 -37.25
CA LYS A 266 13.95 12.88 -38.25
C LYS A 266 14.61 11.48 -38.22
N PRO A 267 15.96 11.34 -38.27
CA PRO A 267 16.62 10.05 -38.12
C PRO A 267 16.23 9.31 -36.84
N PHE A 268 16.15 10.01 -35.71
CA PHE A 268 15.74 9.40 -34.44
C PHE A 268 14.31 8.87 -34.49
N LEU A 269 13.34 9.66 -34.94
CA LEU A 269 11.93 9.24 -35.05
C LEU A 269 11.77 8.04 -35.98
N TYR A 270 12.48 8.04 -37.12
CA TYR A 270 12.48 6.94 -38.06
C TYR A 270 13.09 5.67 -37.47
N ALA A 271 14.21 5.79 -36.73
CA ALA A 271 14.82 4.66 -36.04
C ALA A 271 13.88 4.03 -35.00
N GLN A 272 13.18 4.85 -34.20
CA GLN A 272 12.21 4.33 -33.24
C GLN A 272 10.98 3.71 -33.93
N ALA A 273 10.51 4.29 -35.04
CA ALA A 273 9.40 3.74 -35.80
C ALA A 273 9.73 2.40 -36.46
N LYS A 274 10.99 2.19 -36.83
CA LYS A 274 11.48 0.90 -37.31
C LYS A 274 11.50 -0.15 -36.19
N LYS A 275 11.97 0.21 -34.99
CA LYS A 275 12.02 -0.69 -33.82
C LYS A 275 10.63 -1.20 -33.39
N ASP A 276 9.60 -0.35 -33.40
CA ASP A 276 8.24 -0.74 -32.96
C ASP A 276 7.44 -1.53 -34.01
N ASN A 277 7.81 -1.43 -35.30
CA ASN A 277 7.21 -2.22 -36.38
C ASN A 277 7.84 -3.60 -36.56
N ASP A 278 8.92 -3.89 -35.84
CA ASP A 278 9.50 -5.23 -35.79
C ASP A 278 8.68 -6.07 -34.80
N SER A 279 7.95 -7.06 -35.31
CA SER A 279 7.06 -7.93 -34.50
C SER A 279 7.81 -8.78 -33.47
N ASN A 280 9.14 -8.70 -33.46
CA ASN A 280 10.04 -9.35 -32.50
C ASN A 280 10.39 -8.50 -31.27
N TYR A 281 9.94 -7.24 -31.20
CA TYR A 281 10.35 -6.35 -30.11
C TYR A 281 9.51 -6.54 -28.84
N GLU A 282 10.15 -7.06 -27.79
CA GLU A 282 9.65 -7.40 -26.45
C GLU A 282 9.03 -6.24 -25.63
N TYR A 283 8.96 -5.01 -26.17
CA TYR A 283 8.72 -3.80 -25.39
C TYR A 283 7.44 -3.05 -25.80
N TYR A 284 6.33 -3.31 -25.10
CA TYR A 284 5.05 -2.58 -25.19
C TYR A 284 5.14 -1.04 -24.91
N ASN A 285 6.32 -0.49 -24.65
CA ASN A 285 6.52 0.90 -24.18
C ASN A 285 6.45 1.96 -25.30
N LEU A 286 6.78 1.63 -26.55
CA LEU A 286 6.88 2.61 -27.64
C LEU A 286 5.51 3.01 -28.24
N ARG A 287 4.45 2.20 -28.10
CA ARG A 287 3.10 2.58 -28.59
C ARG A 287 2.59 3.90 -27.98
N ASN A 288 2.92 4.18 -26.72
CA ASN A 288 2.57 5.45 -26.07
C ASN A 288 3.46 6.63 -26.51
N PHE A 289 4.64 6.35 -27.07
CA PHE A 289 5.56 7.36 -27.58
C PHE A 289 5.04 8.04 -28.86
N PHE A 290 4.34 7.33 -29.74
CA PHE A 290 3.83 7.87 -31.02
C PHE A 290 2.50 8.64 -30.93
N ARG A 291 2.12 9.12 -29.74
CA ARG A 291 0.96 10.01 -29.55
C ARG A 291 1.36 11.47 -29.76
N TYR A 292 0.41 12.31 -30.22
CA TYR A 292 0.61 13.75 -30.38
C TYR A 292 1.26 14.41 -29.17
N ASP A 293 0.82 14.07 -27.96
CA ASP A 293 1.33 14.68 -26.73
C ASP A 293 2.81 14.46 -26.46
N THR A 294 3.40 13.45 -27.09
CA THR A 294 4.83 13.13 -27.00
C THR A 294 5.57 13.65 -28.23
N LEU A 295 5.09 13.30 -29.43
CA LEU A 295 5.73 13.66 -30.70
C LEU A 295 5.82 15.17 -30.93
N LYS A 296 4.87 15.95 -30.39
CA LYS A 296 4.89 17.41 -30.55
C LYS A 296 6.18 18.07 -30.06
N TYR A 297 6.86 17.48 -29.07
CA TYR A 297 8.13 18.02 -28.56
C TYR A 297 9.29 17.80 -29.53
N PHE A 298 9.27 16.71 -30.30
CA PHE A 298 10.25 16.41 -31.34
C PHE A 298 10.00 17.28 -32.57
N VAL A 299 8.75 17.38 -33.05
CA VAL A 299 8.42 18.22 -34.20
C VAL A 299 8.80 19.69 -33.95
N LYS A 300 8.55 20.22 -32.73
CA LYS A 300 8.95 21.58 -32.35
C LYS A 300 10.46 21.84 -32.36
N LYS A 301 11.29 20.80 -32.46
CA LYS A 301 12.76 20.91 -32.58
C LYS A 301 13.24 21.00 -34.02
N LEU A 302 12.41 20.67 -35.00
CA LEU A 302 12.72 20.91 -36.41
C LEU A 302 12.73 22.43 -36.71
N PRO A 303 13.45 22.87 -37.75
CA PRO A 303 13.39 24.25 -38.23
C PRO A 303 11.94 24.69 -38.46
N LYS A 304 11.59 25.93 -38.09
CA LYS A 304 10.18 26.40 -38.06
C LYS A 304 9.47 26.26 -39.42
N ASN A 305 10.20 26.47 -40.51
CA ASN A 305 9.74 26.30 -41.89
C ASN A 305 9.52 24.83 -42.29
N GLU A 306 10.12 23.87 -41.60
CA GLU A 306 9.98 22.43 -41.90
C GLU A 306 8.94 21.72 -41.03
N GLN A 307 8.49 22.33 -39.92
CA GLN A 307 7.60 21.67 -38.95
C GLN A 307 6.28 21.24 -39.60
N PHE A 308 5.62 22.18 -40.29
CA PHE A 308 4.36 21.91 -40.96
C PHE A 308 4.55 20.98 -42.15
N GLU A 309 5.53 21.24 -43.01
CA GLU A 309 5.84 20.40 -44.18
C GLU A 309 6.08 18.94 -43.78
N PHE A 310 6.82 18.69 -42.69
CA PHE A 310 7.06 17.35 -42.17
C PHE A 310 5.77 16.62 -41.77
N VAL A 311 4.92 17.26 -40.94
CA VAL A 311 3.67 16.63 -40.49
C VAL A 311 2.64 16.54 -41.61
N LYS A 312 2.69 17.48 -42.56
CA LYS A 312 1.79 17.53 -43.70
C LYS A 312 2.00 16.32 -44.61
N LYS A 313 3.23 16.09 -45.07
CA LYS A 313 3.57 14.96 -45.94
C LYS A 313 3.21 13.60 -45.33
N ILE A 314 3.49 13.42 -44.03
CA ILE A 314 3.33 12.11 -43.37
C ILE A 314 1.90 11.90 -42.87
N PHE A 315 1.31 12.86 -42.15
CA PHE A 315 0.08 12.63 -41.38
C PHE A 315 -1.17 13.31 -41.94
N ILE A 316 -1.02 14.32 -42.81
CA ILE A 316 -2.15 15.07 -43.39
C ILE A 316 -2.44 14.60 -44.81
N ASP A 317 -1.50 14.85 -45.73
CA ASP A 317 -1.61 14.53 -47.15
C ASP A 317 -1.42 13.03 -47.38
N LYS A 318 -0.76 12.35 -46.42
CA LYS A 318 -0.57 10.89 -46.43
C LYS A 318 0.06 10.43 -47.75
N GLU A 319 1.05 11.17 -48.26
CA GLU A 319 1.63 11.00 -49.62
C GLU A 319 2.09 9.57 -49.94
N ILE A 320 2.39 8.83 -48.90
CA ILE A 320 2.97 7.49 -48.90
C ILE A 320 2.08 6.46 -48.18
N ALA A 321 0.83 6.80 -47.83
CA ALA A 321 -0.06 5.90 -47.09
C ALA A 321 -0.60 4.73 -47.93
N ASP A 322 -0.71 4.91 -49.24
CA ASP A 322 -1.16 3.88 -50.18
C ASP A 322 0.02 3.29 -50.98
N ALA A 323 1.25 3.71 -50.67
CA ALA A 323 2.44 3.15 -51.27
C ALA A 323 2.59 1.68 -50.85
N ASP A 324 2.73 0.82 -51.86
CA ASP A 324 3.04 -0.60 -51.69
C ASP A 324 4.39 -0.73 -50.98
N GLU A 325 4.36 -1.26 -49.76
CA GLU A 325 5.55 -1.34 -48.91
C GLU A 325 6.65 -2.21 -49.57
N GLU A 326 6.27 -3.22 -50.35
CA GLU A 326 7.20 -4.08 -51.09
C GLU A 326 7.93 -3.34 -52.22
N LYS A 327 7.41 -2.20 -52.68
CA LYS A 327 8.02 -1.34 -53.70
C LYS A 327 8.88 -0.22 -53.11
N LEU A 328 8.81 0.02 -51.80
CA LEU A 328 9.62 1.02 -51.12
C LEU A 328 10.95 0.39 -50.70
N VAL A 329 12.06 0.95 -51.20
CA VAL A 329 13.41 0.47 -50.85
C VAL A 329 13.69 0.76 -49.37
N ALA A 330 13.97 -0.29 -48.60
CA ALA A 330 14.33 -0.18 -47.19
C ALA A 330 15.54 0.76 -47.00
N GLY A 331 15.45 1.67 -46.03
CA GLY A 331 16.48 2.67 -45.77
C GLY A 331 16.29 4.01 -46.49
N THR A 332 15.32 4.13 -47.40
CA THR A 332 14.92 5.42 -47.98
C THR A 332 14.07 6.25 -47.01
N GLU A 333 14.04 7.57 -47.22
CA GLU A 333 13.17 8.47 -46.44
C GLU A 333 11.68 8.12 -46.59
N GLN A 334 11.25 7.75 -47.81
CA GLN A 334 9.88 7.34 -48.10
C GLN A 334 9.47 6.09 -47.32
N TYR A 335 10.33 5.07 -47.26
CA TYR A 335 10.10 3.88 -46.44
C TYR A 335 9.95 4.22 -44.95
N ASN A 336 10.83 5.09 -44.44
CA ASN A 336 10.80 5.49 -43.03
C ASN A 336 9.58 6.34 -42.65
N MET A 337 9.14 7.23 -43.56
CA MET A 337 7.90 7.98 -43.41
C MET A 337 6.70 7.03 -43.29
N ARG A 338 6.70 5.92 -44.06
CA ARG A 338 5.60 4.95 -44.06
C ARG A 338 5.50 4.24 -42.72
N LYS A 339 6.65 3.80 -42.21
CA LYS A 339 6.72 3.18 -40.87
C LYS A 339 6.23 4.12 -39.78
N LEU A 340 6.62 5.39 -39.82
CA LEU A 340 6.16 6.37 -38.84
C LEU A 340 4.65 6.66 -38.95
N TYR A 341 4.11 6.75 -40.18
CA TYR A 341 2.68 6.95 -40.41
C TYR A 341 1.82 5.84 -39.79
N VAL A 342 2.19 4.57 -40.02
CA VAL A 342 1.42 3.40 -39.55
C VAL A 342 1.28 3.37 -38.01
N LEU A 343 2.28 3.84 -37.28
CA LEU A 343 2.29 3.82 -35.81
C LEU A 343 1.48 4.96 -35.17
N VAL A 344 1.32 6.08 -35.87
CA VAL A 344 0.67 7.28 -35.33
C VAL A 344 -0.84 7.22 -35.50
N ARG A 345 -1.55 6.94 -34.40
CA ARG A 345 -3.03 6.91 -34.37
C ARG A 345 -3.69 8.28 -34.16
N THR A 346 -2.94 9.36 -34.28
CA THR A 346 -3.46 10.73 -34.06
C THR A 346 -4.25 11.17 -35.31
N PRO A 347 -5.52 11.63 -35.17
CA PRO A 347 -6.27 12.17 -36.30
C PRO A 347 -5.51 13.26 -37.07
N SER A 348 -5.58 13.21 -38.41
CA SER A 348 -4.83 14.11 -39.31
C SER A 348 -5.05 15.58 -38.98
N TYR A 349 -6.30 15.96 -38.66
CA TYR A 349 -6.66 17.34 -38.36
C TYR A 349 -5.92 17.93 -37.15
N ILE A 350 -5.45 17.11 -36.20
CA ILE A 350 -4.71 17.60 -35.01
C ILE A 350 -3.33 18.17 -35.39
N TRP A 351 -2.74 17.68 -36.49
CA TRP A 351 -1.41 18.10 -36.94
C TRP A 351 -1.39 19.50 -37.55
N TYR A 352 -2.55 20.07 -37.92
CA TYR A 352 -2.66 21.47 -38.34
C TYR A 352 -2.28 22.47 -37.23
N ARG A 353 -2.10 22.03 -35.98
CA ARG A 353 -1.50 22.86 -34.91
C ARG A 353 -0.07 23.33 -35.22
N PHE A 354 0.57 22.78 -36.26
CA PHE A 354 1.85 23.25 -36.78
C PHE A 354 1.73 24.19 -37.99
N ALA A 355 0.53 24.33 -38.57
CA ALA A 355 0.25 25.22 -39.69
C ALA A 355 0.03 26.66 -39.20
N ASP A 356 0.13 27.62 -40.12
CA ASP A 356 -0.46 28.94 -39.90
C ASP A 356 -2.00 28.87 -39.92
N PHE A 357 -2.63 29.92 -39.38
CA PHE A 357 -4.08 29.96 -39.26
C PHE A 357 -4.78 29.98 -40.62
N GLU A 358 -4.29 30.74 -41.58
CA GLU A 358 -4.96 30.89 -42.89
C GLU A 358 -5.02 29.56 -43.64
N ARG A 359 -3.91 28.83 -43.65
CA ARG A 359 -3.82 27.51 -44.25
C ARG A 359 -4.68 26.49 -43.50
N ALA A 360 -4.58 26.44 -42.16
CA ALA A 360 -5.39 25.52 -41.36
C ALA A 360 -6.89 25.81 -41.54
N PHE A 361 -7.28 27.08 -41.55
CA PHE A 361 -8.67 27.51 -41.68
C PHE A 361 -9.24 27.08 -43.03
N GLN A 362 -8.51 27.31 -44.13
CA GLN A 362 -8.95 26.85 -45.45
C GLN A 362 -9.17 25.33 -45.49
N ASP A 363 -8.15 24.55 -45.10
CA ASP A 363 -8.18 23.10 -45.26
C ASP A 363 -9.17 22.42 -44.29
N ILE A 364 -9.22 22.86 -43.02
CA ILE A 364 -10.14 22.30 -42.02
C ILE A 364 -11.59 22.64 -42.33
N THR A 365 -11.89 23.86 -42.81
CA THR A 365 -13.28 24.22 -43.13
C THR A 365 -13.80 23.46 -44.35
N GLU A 366 -12.93 23.11 -45.31
CA GLU A 366 -13.27 22.18 -46.39
C GLU A 366 -13.59 20.79 -45.83
N ILE A 367 -12.80 20.27 -44.89
CA ILE A 367 -13.04 18.97 -44.25
C ILE A 367 -14.39 18.98 -43.50
N ILE A 368 -14.69 20.04 -42.75
CA ILE A 368 -15.96 20.20 -42.02
C ILE A 368 -17.17 20.18 -42.96
N SER A 369 -17.03 20.69 -44.20
CA SER A 369 -18.13 20.75 -45.16
C SER A 369 -18.58 19.39 -45.72
N LYS A 370 -17.84 18.30 -45.47
CA LYS A 370 -18.10 16.94 -45.99
C LYS A 370 -19.00 16.09 -45.08
N ASP A 371 -19.97 16.72 -44.39
CA ASP A 371 -20.99 16.08 -43.52
C ASP A 371 -20.44 15.20 -42.38
N LEU A 372 -19.67 15.83 -41.47
CA LEU A 372 -19.11 15.19 -40.27
C LEU A 372 -20.05 15.25 -39.05
N ASP A 373 -19.86 14.36 -38.08
CA ASP A 373 -20.57 14.45 -36.80
C ASP A 373 -20.14 15.69 -35.98
N ASN A 374 -21.07 16.17 -35.15
CA ASN A 374 -20.90 17.39 -34.36
C ASN A 374 -19.69 17.35 -33.39
N HIS A 375 -19.26 16.17 -32.93
CA HIS A 375 -18.11 16.06 -32.03
C HIS A 375 -16.78 16.31 -32.76
N ASN A 376 -16.64 15.77 -33.97
CA ASN A 376 -15.49 16.01 -34.83
C ASN A 376 -15.41 17.47 -35.29
N ILE A 377 -16.54 18.10 -35.64
CA ILE A 377 -16.60 19.52 -36.00
C ILE A 377 -16.03 20.39 -34.87
N VAL A 378 -16.53 20.23 -33.64
CA VAL A 378 -16.03 21.02 -32.49
C VAL A 378 -14.55 20.76 -32.23
N SER A 379 -14.09 19.51 -32.34
CA SER A 379 -12.67 19.16 -32.12
C SER A 379 -11.74 19.78 -33.15
N MET A 380 -12.16 19.87 -34.42
CA MET A 380 -11.45 20.55 -35.49
C MET A 380 -11.42 22.07 -35.29
N LEU A 381 -12.53 22.66 -34.85
CA LEU A 381 -12.58 24.07 -34.47
C LEU A 381 -11.63 24.39 -33.30
N THR A 382 -11.49 23.50 -32.32
CA THR A 382 -10.51 23.63 -31.23
C THR A 382 -9.05 23.61 -31.74
N VAL A 383 -8.78 22.91 -32.86
CA VAL A 383 -7.47 23.01 -33.53
C VAL A 383 -7.29 24.39 -34.13
N LEU A 384 -8.28 24.93 -34.84
CA LEU A 384 -8.22 26.28 -35.40
C LEU A 384 -8.03 27.35 -34.32
N MET A 385 -8.65 27.20 -33.15
CA MET A 385 -8.39 28.08 -31.99
C MET A 385 -6.92 28.05 -31.57
N SER A 386 -6.29 26.87 -31.61
CA SER A 386 -4.89 26.71 -31.26
C SER A 386 -3.96 27.36 -32.29
N CYS A 387 -4.37 27.41 -33.58
CA CYS A 387 -3.63 28.08 -34.65
C CYS A 387 -3.86 29.60 -34.67
N ALA A 388 -5.05 30.05 -34.24
CA ALA A 388 -5.38 31.47 -34.13
C ALA A 388 -4.58 32.17 -33.02
N GLU A 389 -4.15 31.40 -32.01
CA GLU A 389 -3.47 31.89 -30.80
C GLU A 389 -4.21 33.09 -30.19
N ASN A 390 -3.57 34.26 -30.13
CA ASN A 390 -4.17 35.52 -29.65
C ASN A 390 -4.34 36.57 -30.77
N ASN A 391 -4.30 36.16 -32.05
CA ASN A 391 -4.54 37.08 -33.14
C ASN A 391 -6.04 37.39 -33.26
N LEU A 392 -6.42 38.63 -32.95
CA LEU A 392 -7.83 39.06 -32.93
C LEU A 392 -8.53 38.89 -34.28
N GLN A 393 -7.85 39.15 -35.41
CA GLN A 393 -8.46 39.03 -36.73
C GLN A 393 -8.81 37.56 -37.04
N HIS A 394 -7.91 36.63 -36.70
CA HIS A 394 -8.13 35.19 -36.87
C HIS A 394 -9.24 34.68 -35.95
N ILE A 395 -9.26 35.15 -34.70
CA ILE A 395 -10.33 34.82 -33.73
C ILE A 395 -11.68 35.33 -34.25
N GLN A 396 -11.77 36.59 -34.71
CA GLN A 396 -12.98 37.15 -35.31
C GLN A 396 -13.46 36.30 -36.49
N LYS A 397 -12.54 35.93 -37.39
CA LYS A 397 -12.84 35.08 -38.56
C LYS A 397 -13.36 33.69 -38.15
N LEU A 398 -12.78 33.07 -37.11
CA LEU A 398 -13.22 31.78 -36.58
C LEU A 398 -14.62 31.84 -35.93
N ILE A 399 -14.87 32.88 -35.12
CA ILE A 399 -16.19 33.08 -34.49
C ILE A 399 -17.26 33.35 -35.56
N GLN A 400 -16.95 34.20 -36.54
CA GLN A 400 -17.87 34.51 -37.63
C GLN A 400 -18.22 33.24 -38.43
N TYR A 401 -17.23 32.42 -38.76
CA TYR A 401 -17.46 31.14 -39.42
C TYR A 401 -18.40 30.22 -38.61
N TYR A 402 -18.18 30.12 -37.29
CA TYR A 402 -19.07 29.35 -36.42
C TYR A 402 -20.51 29.89 -36.46
N LEU A 403 -20.68 31.21 -36.34
CA LEU A 403 -21.98 31.86 -36.37
C LEU A 403 -22.69 31.72 -37.73
N ASP A 404 -21.95 31.67 -38.83
CA ASP A 404 -22.52 31.58 -40.17
C ASP A 404 -22.89 30.14 -40.55
N LYS A 405 -22.09 29.16 -40.14
CA LYS A 405 -22.21 27.77 -40.60
C LYS A 405 -22.74 26.78 -39.56
N HIS A 406 -22.62 27.12 -38.27
CA HIS A 406 -22.86 26.18 -37.17
C HIS A 406 -23.78 26.73 -36.08
N ARG A 407 -24.51 27.82 -36.37
CA ARG A 407 -25.46 28.47 -35.45
C ARG A 407 -26.55 27.53 -34.93
N THR A 408 -26.97 26.57 -35.75
CA THR A 408 -28.06 25.63 -35.47
C THR A 408 -27.59 24.36 -34.75
N LEU A 409 -26.30 24.25 -34.41
CA LEU A 409 -25.80 23.13 -33.60
C LEU A 409 -26.51 23.09 -32.23
N GLN A 410 -26.65 21.87 -31.69
CA GLN A 410 -27.21 21.66 -30.35
C GLN A 410 -26.42 22.47 -29.30
N SER A 411 -27.13 22.98 -28.30
CA SER A 411 -26.62 23.95 -27.33
C SER A 411 -25.36 23.51 -26.59
N HIS A 412 -25.18 22.21 -26.34
CA HIS A 412 -23.98 21.69 -25.66
C HIS A 412 -22.70 21.79 -26.51
N TYR A 413 -22.80 21.72 -27.84
CA TYR A 413 -21.65 21.90 -28.73
C TYR A 413 -21.24 23.38 -28.83
N THR A 414 -22.23 24.28 -28.91
CA THR A 414 -22.00 25.74 -28.83
C THR A 414 -21.39 26.13 -27.48
N LEU A 415 -21.84 25.49 -26.40
CA LEU A 415 -21.27 25.69 -25.08
C LEU A 415 -19.80 25.26 -25.05
N LYS A 416 -19.49 24.04 -25.52
CA LYS A 416 -18.11 23.52 -25.58
C LYS A 416 -17.18 24.39 -26.43
N PHE A 417 -17.62 24.80 -27.63
CA PHE A 417 -16.85 25.71 -28.49
C PHE A 417 -16.56 27.04 -27.77
N THR A 418 -17.58 27.63 -27.16
CA THR A 418 -17.46 28.92 -26.46
C THR A 418 -16.52 28.80 -25.26
N THR A 419 -16.62 27.76 -24.45
CA THR A 419 -15.71 27.55 -23.31
C THR A 419 -14.28 27.31 -23.76
N ASP A 420 -14.06 26.45 -24.78
CA ASP A 420 -12.72 26.19 -25.31
C ASP A 420 -12.07 27.47 -25.86
N LEU A 421 -12.87 28.33 -26.51
CA LEU A 421 -12.42 29.63 -27.00
C LEU A 421 -11.95 30.52 -25.85
N LEU A 422 -12.78 30.72 -24.82
CA LEU A 422 -12.46 31.57 -23.68
C LEU A 422 -11.23 31.09 -22.89
N ASP A 423 -11.04 29.78 -22.79
CA ASP A 423 -9.90 29.19 -22.08
C ASP A 423 -8.57 29.38 -22.83
N ARG A 424 -8.60 29.25 -24.16
CA ARG A 424 -7.41 29.24 -25.02
C ARG A 424 -6.97 30.61 -25.50
N THR A 425 -7.88 31.58 -25.50
CA THR A 425 -7.63 32.94 -26.00
C THR A 425 -7.48 33.94 -24.86
N ASN A 426 -6.92 35.12 -25.18
CA ASN A 426 -6.78 36.21 -24.24
C ASN A 426 -7.95 37.19 -24.29
N ILE A 427 -9.05 36.82 -23.62
CA ILE A 427 -10.31 37.59 -23.61
C ILE A 427 -10.16 39.05 -23.12
N TYR A 428 -9.11 39.37 -22.36
CA TYR A 428 -8.89 40.73 -21.84
C TYR A 428 -8.32 41.70 -22.89
N GLN A 429 -7.92 41.18 -24.05
CA GLN A 429 -7.43 41.97 -25.19
C GLN A 429 -8.48 42.11 -26.29
N TYR A 430 -9.69 41.60 -26.08
CA TYR A 430 -10.76 41.70 -27.06
C TYR A 430 -11.22 43.14 -27.20
N ASP A 431 -11.24 43.61 -28.44
CA ASP A 431 -11.90 44.86 -28.78
C ASP A 431 -13.42 44.69 -28.77
N GLU A 432 -14.14 45.81 -28.82
CA GLU A 432 -15.60 45.82 -28.83
C GLU A 432 -16.18 44.97 -29.96
N LYS A 433 -15.53 44.97 -31.14
CA LYS A 433 -15.95 44.16 -32.29
C LYS A 433 -15.88 42.66 -32.00
N THR A 434 -14.77 42.16 -31.46
CA THR A 434 -14.59 40.75 -31.11
C THR A 434 -15.55 40.34 -29.99
N TRP A 435 -15.71 41.20 -28.98
CA TRP A 435 -16.63 40.95 -27.88
C TRP A 435 -18.09 40.85 -28.35
N ASN A 436 -18.50 41.69 -29.31
CA ASN A 436 -19.84 41.65 -29.89
C ASN A 436 -20.11 40.33 -30.62
N LEU A 437 -19.14 39.79 -31.35
CA LEU A 437 -19.26 38.46 -31.98
C LEU A 437 -19.44 37.35 -30.94
N ILE A 438 -18.71 37.40 -29.83
CA ILE A 438 -18.86 36.43 -28.75
C ILE A 438 -20.21 36.62 -28.02
N ASN A 439 -20.69 37.85 -27.89
CA ASN A 439 -22.01 38.11 -27.32
C ASN A 439 -23.13 37.46 -28.13
N GLU A 440 -22.99 37.31 -29.45
CA GLU A 440 -23.96 36.54 -30.25
C GLU A 440 -23.98 35.06 -29.85
N LEU A 441 -22.82 34.46 -29.54
CA LEU A 441 -22.76 33.11 -28.95
C LEU A 441 -23.45 33.05 -27.59
N PHE A 442 -23.26 34.06 -26.75
CA PHE A 442 -23.92 34.16 -25.44
C PHE A 442 -25.44 34.29 -25.56
N LYS A 443 -25.95 34.98 -26.59
CA LYS A 443 -27.39 35.05 -26.91
C LYS A 443 -27.93 33.69 -27.35
N ILE A 444 -27.22 32.96 -28.22
CA ILE A 444 -27.61 31.59 -28.62
C ILE A 444 -27.68 30.67 -27.40
N LEU A 445 -26.72 30.81 -26.48
CA LEU A 445 -26.67 30.06 -25.22
C LEU A 445 -27.62 30.59 -24.14
N LYS A 446 -28.40 31.64 -24.42
CA LYS A 446 -29.37 32.24 -23.47
C LYS A 446 -28.74 32.65 -22.13
N ILE A 447 -27.47 33.11 -22.17
CA ILE A 447 -26.72 33.48 -20.96
C ILE A 447 -27.38 34.64 -20.20
N TYR A 448 -28.06 35.53 -20.92
CA TYR A 448 -28.72 36.71 -20.35
C TYR A 448 -30.19 36.48 -19.93
N ASP A 449 -30.77 35.30 -20.19
CA ASP A 449 -32.17 35.00 -19.87
C ASP A 449 -32.39 34.72 -18.35
N GLU A 450 -33.64 34.65 -17.89
CA GLU A 450 -34.02 34.36 -16.49
C GLU A 450 -33.61 32.94 -16.00
N PRO A 451 -33.60 32.66 -14.68
CA PRO A 451 -32.59 31.78 -14.05
C PRO A 451 -32.75 30.25 -14.22
N ASP A 452 -33.59 29.76 -15.11
CA ASP A 452 -33.98 28.33 -15.12
C ASP A 452 -33.05 27.36 -15.89
N ASN A 453 -31.96 27.83 -16.51
CA ASN A 453 -31.02 26.96 -17.23
C ASN A 453 -29.61 26.97 -16.63
N VAL A 454 -29.42 26.24 -15.52
CA VAL A 454 -28.08 26.03 -14.93
C VAL A 454 -27.39 24.84 -15.59
N TRP A 455 -26.62 25.11 -16.64
CA TRP A 455 -25.60 24.19 -17.13
C TRP A 455 -24.30 24.48 -16.37
N SER A 456 -23.67 23.49 -15.72
CA SER A 456 -22.45 23.67 -14.92
C SER A 456 -21.29 24.34 -15.66
N ASN A 457 -21.28 24.28 -16.99
CA ASN A 457 -20.25 24.84 -17.86
C ASN A 457 -20.46 26.33 -18.23
N THR A 458 -21.55 27.01 -17.81
CA THR A 458 -21.74 28.46 -18.06
C THR A 458 -20.98 29.35 -17.08
N VAL A 459 -20.42 28.77 -16.01
CA VAL A 459 -19.69 29.52 -14.97
C VAL A 459 -18.48 30.27 -15.55
N ALA A 460 -17.67 29.62 -16.39
CA ALA A 460 -16.51 30.25 -17.03
C ALA A 460 -16.91 31.42 -17.96
N ILE A 461 -18.09 31.33 -18.59
CA ILE A 461 -18.65 32.39 -19.42
C ILE A 461 -19.05 33.59 -18.54
N ILE A 462 -19.77 33.34 -17.44
CA ILE A 462 -20.19 34.39 -16.49
C ILE A 462 -18.96 35.11 -15.92
N GLU A 463 -17.94 34.37 -15.49
CA GLU A 463 -16.66 34.94 -15.01
C GLU A 463 -16.01 35.83 -16.07
N SER A 464 -15.96 35.37 -17.32
CA SER A 464 -15.38 36.10 -18.44
C SER A 464 -16.14 37.41 -18.74
N VAL A 465 -17.47 37.39 -18.68
CA VAL A 465 -18.31 38.59 -18.84
C VAL A 465 -18.05 39.60 -17.72
N VAL A 466 -18.03 39.14 -16.46
CA VAL A 466 -17.75 40.00 -15.30
C VAL A 466 -16.37 40.66 -15.44
N VAL A 467 -15.32 39.88 -15.73
CA VAL A 467 -13.97 40.43 -15.88
C VAL A 467 -13.89 41.41 -17.04
N TYR A 468 -14.43 41.06 -18.22
CA TYR A 468 -14.39 41.96 -19.37
C TYR A 468 -15.06 43.30 -19.09
N LYS A 469 -16.26 43.29 -18.49
CA LYS A 469 -17.00 44.52 -18.15
C LYS A 469 -16.24 45.38 -17.14
N ILE A 470 -15.65 44.78 -16.09
CA ILE A 470 -14.82 45.50 -15.10
C ILE A 470 -13.61 46.15 -15.76
N LEU A 471 -12.91 45.44 -16.66
CA LEU A 471 -11.70 45.96 -17.29
C LEU A 471 -11.95 47.11 -18.27
N HIS A 472 -13.16 47.19 -18.83
CA HIS A 472 -13.59 48.23 -19.76
C HIS A 472 -14.45 49.32 -19.08
N ASP A 473 -14.46 49.37 -17.74
CA ASP A 473 -15.23 50.35 -16.95
C ASP A 473 -16.73 50.38 -17.32
N GLN A 474 -17.28 49.21 -17.69
CA GLN A 474 -18.70 49.02 -18.01
C GLN A 474 -19.45 48.38 -16.83
N ILE A 475 -20.73 48.73 -16.68
CA ILE A 475 -21.60 48.16 -15.65
C ILE A 475 -21.82 46.66 -15.94
N VAL A 476 -21.60 45.81 -14.94
CA VAL A 476 -21.95 44.39 -14.99
C VAL A 476 -23.48 44.26 -14.96
N PRO A 477 -24.12 43.64 -15.96
CA PRO A 477 -25.58 43.50 -15.98
C PRO A 477 -26.12 42.77 -14.73
N GLU A 478 -27.27 43.20 -14.21
CA GLU A 478 -27.82 42.69 -12.94
C GLU A 478 -28.11 41.17 -12.98
N ASN A 479 -28.62 40.67 -14.11
CA ASN A 479 -28.82 39.24 -14.35
C ASN A 479 -27.51 38.43 -14.30
N ILE A 480 -26.41 38.96 -14.84
CA ILE A 480 -25.08 38.35 -14.75
C ILE A 480 -24.54 38.42 -13.33
N GLN A 481 -24.73 39.55 -12.65
CA GLN A 481 -24.31 39.75 -11.26
C GLN A 481 -25.05 38.80 -10.31
N LYS A 482 -26.34 38.52 -10.55
CA LYS A 482 -27.14 37.51 -9.82
C LYS A 482 -26.68 36.08 -10.10
N LYS A 483 -26.30 35.76 -11.34
CA LYS A 483 -25.77 34.43 -11.74
C LYS A 483 -24.31 34.19 -11.32
N PHE A 484 -23.57 35.24 -10.95
CA PHE A 484 -22.17 35.12 -10.54
C PHE A 484 -22.05 34.39 -9.19
N SER A 485 -21.64 33.12 -9.25
CA SER A 485 -21.17 32.38 -8.07
C SER A 485 -19.78 32.89 -7.70
N PHE A 486 -19.64 33.42 -6.48
CA PHE A 486 -18.39 34.05 -6.08
C PHE A 486 -17.21 33.08 -6.20
N LYS A 487 -16.17 33.56 -6.90
CA LYS A 487 -14.83 32.98 -6.95
C LYS A 487 -13.81 34.11 -6.87
N THR A 488 -12.60 33.80 -6.42
CA THR A 488 -11.54 34.80 -6.30
C THR A 488 -11.00 35.29 -7.65
N LEU A 489 -11.39 34.66 -8.78
CA LEU A 489 -10.91 34.96 -10.13
C LEU A 489 -9.37 34.97 -10.26
N LYS A 490 -8.68 34.19 -9.41
CA LYS A 490 -7.21 34.12 -9.35
C LYS A 490 -6.57 33.74 -10.68
N GLU A 491 -7.18 32.80 -11.41
CA GLU A 491 -6.68 32.34 -12.71
C GLU A 491 -6.75 33.45 -13.76
N HIS A 492 -7.83 34.25 -13.77
CA HIS A 492 -7.91 35.46 -14.58
C HIS A 492 -6.83 36.47 -14.14
N GLY A 493 -6.69 36.68 -12.83
CA GLY A 493 -5.67 37.55 -12.24
C GLY A 493 -4.24 37.25 -12.72
N LYS A 494 -3.85 35.99 -12.97
CA LYS A 494 -2.49 35.67 -13.46
C LYS A 494 -2.16 36.33 -14.81
N LYS A 495 -3.18 36.57 -15.66
CA LYS A 495 -3.05 37.13 -17.01
C LYS A 495 -3.17 38.66 -17.05
N LEU A 496 -3.53 39.31 -15.94
CA LEU A 496 -3.76 40.76 -15.85
C LEU A 496 -2.51 41.54 -15.41
N ASN A 497 -2.40 42.79 -15.85
CA ASN A 497 -1.38 43.72 -15.37
C ASN A 497 -1.71 44.26 -13.95
N LYS A 498 -0.80 45.04 -13.34
CA LYS A 498 -0.96 45.50 -11.95
C LYS A 498 -2.20 46.36 -11.72
N GLU A 499 -2.53 47.25 -12.66
CA GLU A 499 -3.68 48.15 -12.55
C GLU A 499 -5.00 47.39 -12.73
N GLN A 500 -5.08 46.58 -13.78
CA GLN A 500 -6.22 45.69 -14.05
C GLN A 500 -6.50 44.74 -12.88
N LYS A 501 -5.44 44.22 -12.26
CA LYS A 501 -5.52 43.42 -11.03
C LYS A 501 -6.22 44.17 -9.90
N GLU A 502 -5.83 45.41 -9.68
CA GLU A 502 -6.41 46.22 -8.60
C GLU A 502 -7.89 46.54 -8.87
N LYS A 503 -8.27 46.84 -10.12
CA LYS A 503 -9.67 47.05 -10.51
C LYS A 503 -10.54 45.82 -10.20
N VAL A 504 -10.10 44.64 -10.63
CA VAL A 504 -10.84 43.38 -10.39
C VAL A 504 -10.91 43.05 -8.91
N PHE A 505 -9.79 43.16 -8.18
CA PHE A 505 -9.77 42.94 -6.74
C PHE A 505 -10.73 43.86 -5.99
N ARG A 506 -10.70 45.16 -6.29
CA ARG A 506 -11.57 46.16 -5.65
C ARG A 506 -13.05 45.85 -5.87
N TYR A 507 -13.44 45.57 -7.11
CA TYR A 507 -14.81 45.17 -7.44
C TYR A 507 -15.24 43.93 -6.65
N LEU A 508 -14.41 42.88 -6.59
CA LEU A 508 -14.74 41.65 -5.85
C LEU A 508 -14.83 41.89 -4.34
N TYR A 509 -13.95 42.73 -3.78
CA TYR A 509 -13.98 43.10 -2.37
C TYR A 509 -15.25 43.89 -2.03
N GLU A 510 -15.56 44.93 -2.82
CA GLU A 510 -16.77 45.75 -2.66
C GLU A 510 -18.04 44.90 -2.83
N PHE A 511 -18.06 44.01 -3.83
CA PHE A 511 -19.15 43.07 -4.06
C PHE A 511 -19.44 42.16 -2.86
N LEU A 512 -18.40 41.75 -2.12
CA LEU A 512 -18.55 40.92 -0.93
C LEU A 512 -18.89 41.75 0.30
N ILE A 513 -18.13 42.81 0.61
CA ILE A 513 -18.31 43.57 1.84
C ILE A 513 -19.68 44.27 1.88
N ASN A 514 -20.21 44.70 0.73
CA ASN A 514 -21.54 45.32 0.63
C ASN A 514 -22.68 44.31 0.87
N LYS A 515 -22.40 43.00 0.86
CA LYS A 515 -23.37 41.96 1.26
C LYS A 515 -23.43 41.75 2.78
N CYS A 516 -22.45 42.26 3.54
CA CYS A 516 -22.46 42.18 5.00
C CYS A 516 -23.50 43.18 5.57
N LYS A 517 -24.68 42.68 5.91
CA LYS A 517 -25.75 43.45 6.58
C LYS A 517 -25.57 43.45 8.11
N PRO A 518 -26.26 44.34 8.85
CA PRO A 518 -26.37 44.22 10.31
C PRO A 518 -26.94 42.85 10.70
N ILE A 519 -26.40 42.24 11.75
CA ILE A 519 -26.75 40.87 12.14
C ILE A 519 -27.84 40.91 13.21
N THR A 520 -29.06 40.49 12.85
CA THR A 520 -30.21 40.44 13.78
C THR A 520 -30.73 39.01 13.99
N THR A 521 -30.45 38.11 13.05
CA THR A 521 -30.86 36.70 13.11
C THR A 521 -29.67 35.74 12.98
N GLU A 522 -29.82 34.50 13.45
CA GLU A 522 -28.77 33.47 13.33
C GLU A 522 -28.51 33.06 11.85
N GLN A 523 -29.49 33.22 10.96
CA GLN A 523 -29.28 33.03 9.52
C GLN A 523 -28.36 34.10 8.93
N GLU A 524 -28.61 35.38 9.23
CA GLU A 524 -27.77 36.50 8.80
C GLU A 524 -26.34 36.39 9.35
N PHE A 525 -26.19 35.81 10.54
CA PHE A 525 -24.89 35.47 11.12
C PHE A 525 -24.15 34.44 10.26
N GLY A 526 -24.80 33.33 9.91
CA GLY A 526 -24.24 32.30 9.02
C GLY A 526 -23.84 32.84 7.65
N ASP A 527 -24.69 33.68 7.06
CA ASP A 527 -24.42 34.35 5.78
C ASP A 527 -23.20 35.28 5.88
N THR A 528 -23.12 36.05 6.96
CA THR A 528 -21.98 36.96 7.20
C THR A 528 -20.66 36.20 7.36
N ILE A 529 -20.64 35.08 8.09
CA ILE A 529 -19.42 34.27 8.23
C ILE A 529 -19.01 33.66 6.88
N THR A 530 -19.97 33.27 6.04
CA THR A 530 -19.69 32.78 4.68
C THR A 530 -19.05 33.86 3.82
N ILE A 531 -19.59 35.09 3.86
CA ILE A 531 -19.03 36.25 3.16
C ILE A 531 -17.62 36.57 3.65
N LEU A 532 -17.40 36.61 4.98
CA LEU A 532 -16.08 36.87 5.55
C LEU A 532 -15.05 35.80 5.14
N SER A 533 -15.46 34.54 5.04
CA SER A 533 -14.60 33.46 4.54
C SER A 533 -14.23 33.67 3.06
N GLN A 534 -15.18 34.11 2.24
CA GLN A 534 -14.92 34.46 0.83
C GLN A 534 -13.97 35.66 0.70
N ILE A 535 -14.09 36.67 1.57
CA ILE A 535 -13.15 37.79 1.64
C ILE A 535 -11.75 37.28 2.00
N PHE A 536 -11.63 36.37 2.97
CA PHE A 536 -10.34 35.79 3.34
C PHE A 536 -9.68 35.03 2.18
N GLU A 537 -10.46 34.26 1.42
CA GLU A 537 -9.98 33.61 0.18
C GLU A 537 -9.49 34.63 -0.85
N LEU A 538 -10.25 35.71 -1.05
CA LEU A 538 -9.87 36.80 -1.93
C LEU A 538 -8.54 37.43 -1.50
N LEU A 539 -8.41 37.83 -0.23
CA LEU A 539 -7.18 38.42 0.32
C LEU A 539 -5.98 37.48 0.14
N ARG A 540 -6.15 36.19 0.40
CA ARG A 540 -5.09 35.18 0.21
C ARG A 540 -4.66 35.06 -1.25
N ASP A 541 -5.63 34.89 -2.15
CA ASP A 541 -5.33 34.62 -3.57
C ASP A 541 -4.74 35.85 -4.27
N TRP A 542 -5.08 37.04 -3.79
CA TRP A 542 -4.56 38.33 -4.28
C TRP A 542 -3.39 38.89 -3.46
N LYS A 543 -2.88 38.13 -2.49
CA LYS A 543 -1.71 38.47 -1.64
C LYS A 543 -1.86 39.81 -0.90
N LYS A 544 -3.03 40.05 -0.33
CA LYS A 544 -3.35 41.21 0.51
C LYS A 544 -3.29 40.82 1.99
N GLU A 545 -2.93 41.74 2.87
CA GLU A 545 -2.88 41.51 4.32
C GLU A 545 -4.14 42.03 5.01
N LEU A 546 -4.61 41.31 6.03
CA LEU A 546 -5.85 41.63 6.75
C LEU A 546 -5.80 43.00 7.44
N THR A 547 -4.60 43.47 7.82
CA THR A 547 -4.40 44.76 8.49
C THR A 547 -4.82 45.95 7.64
N ASP A 548 -4.85 45.80 6.31
CA ASP A 548 -5.20 46.88 5.39
C ASP A 548 -6.73 47.00 5.22
N PHE A 549 -7.53 46.11 5.83
CA PHE A 549 -8.98 46.01 5.66
C PHE A 549 -9.69 45.97 7.03
N THR A 550 -9.62 47.08 7.76
CA THR A 550 -10.15 47.20 9.14
C THR A 550 -11.65 46.88 9.26
N LEU A 551 -12.44 47.21 8.24
CA LEU A 551 -13.87 46.85 8.19
C LEU A 551 -14.11 45.35 8.34
N VAL A 552 -13.22 44.51 7.81
CA VAL A 552 -13.31 43.05 7.94
C VAL A 552 -13.05 42.63 9.38
N THR A 553 -12.06 43.23 10.05
CA THR A 553 -11.76 42.94 11.46
C THR A 553 -12.86 43.44 12.38
N ASP A 554 -13.45 44.59 12.10
CA ASP A 554 -14.56 45.14 12.88
C ASP A 554 -15.81 44.27 12.75
N LYS A 555 -16.09 43.77 11.54
CA LYS A 555 -17.19 42.83 11.32
C LYS A 555 -16.97 41.49 12.03
N ILE A 556 -15.73 41.00 12.11
CA ILE A 556 -15.42 39.80 12.91
C ILE A 556 -15.70 40.05 14.40
N LYS A 557 -15.31 41.21 14.93
CA LYS A 557 -15.59 41.58 16.32
C LYS A 557 -17.09 41.71 16.59
N GLU A 558 -17.85 42.29 15.66
CA GLU A 558 -19.31 42.31 15.70
C GLU A 558 -19.87 40.89 15.76
N CYS A 559 -19.42 39.98 14.89
CA CYS A 559 -19.83 38.58 14.92
C CYS A 559 -19.52 37.90 16.26
N VAL A 560 -18.34 38.13 16.84
CA VAL A 560 -17.95 37.57 18.15
C VAL A 560 -18.89 38.09 19.24
N LYS A 561 -19.12 39.42 19.28
CA LYS A 561 -19.98 40.07 20.26
C LYS A 561 -21.43 39.57 20.17
N VAL A 562 -22.03 39.61 18.98
CA VAL A 562 -23.42 39.21 18.75
C VAL A 562 -23.62 37.73 19.08
N LYS A 563 -22.66 36.87 18.73
CA LYS A 563 -22.69 35.45 19.09
C LYS A 563 -22.75 35.26 20.62
N SER A 564 -21.90 35.97 21.36
CA SER A 564 -21.85 35.87 22.82
C SER A 564 -23.12 36.43 23.48
N GLU A 565 -23.63 37.58 23.03
CA GLU A 565 -24.85 38.21 23.57
C GLU A 565 -26.11 37.35 23.34
N ASN A 566 -26.20 36.68 22.19
CA ASN A 566 -27.38 35.89 21.82
C ASN A 566 -27.22 34.37 22.05
N SER A 567 -26.08 33.91 22.56
CA SER A 567 -25.78 32.49 22.78
C SER A 567 -25.96 31.59 21.54
N TRP A 568 -25.64 32.11 20.36
CA TRP A 568 -25.82 31.39 19.09
C TRP A 568 -24.82 30.25 18.91
N LYS A 569 -25.25 29.19 18.18
CA LYS A 569 -24.45 27.96 17.99
C LYS A 569 -23.51 28.04 16.80
N GLY A 570 -23.67 29.03 15.93
CA GLY A 570 -22.84 29.16 14.73
C GLY A 570 -21.32 29.28 15.02
N SER A 571 -20.52 28.65 14.16
CA SER A 571 -19.08 28.48 14.37
C SER A 571 -18.24 29.56 13.67
N LEU A 572 -17.33 30.19 14.41
CA LEU A 572 -16.35 31.15 13.89
C LEU A 572 -15.01 30.50 13.50
N LEU A 573 -14.95 29.15 13.57
CA LEU A 573 -13.72 28.39 13.38
C LEU A 573 -13.09 28.61 12.01
N GLN A 574 -13.91 28.73 10.95
CA GLN A 574 -13.43 28.91 9.58
C GLN A 574 -12.67 30.22 9.41
N LEU A 575 -13.05 31.26 10.16
CA LEU A 575 -12.36 32.55 10.15
C LEU A 575 -11.06 32.44 10.96
N TYR A 576 -11.11 31.92 12.19
CA TYR A 576 -9.94 31.85 13.06
C TYR A 576 -8.81 30.96 12.51
N LYS A 577 -9.15 29.83 11.87
CA LYS A 577 -8.16 28.88 11.33
C LYS A 577 -7.68 29.19 9.91
N PHE A 578 -8.16 30.27 9.29
CA PHE A 578 -7.88 30.57 7.89
C PHE A 578 -6.38 30.78 7.60
N LYS A 579 -5.72 31.70 8.31
CA LYS A 579 -4.28 31.99 8.17
C LYS A 579 -3.65 32.24 9.55
N LYS A 580 -2.62 31.46 9.90
CA LYS A 580 -1.98 31.51 11.22
C LYS A 580 -1.43 32.91 11.58
N SER A 581 -0.90 33.66 10.62
CA SER A 581 -0.37 35.01 10.86
C SER A 581 -1.45 36.02 11.22
N TRP A 582 -2.71 35.77 10.90
CA TRP A 582 -3.82 36.66 11.20
C TRP A 582 -4.41 36.46 12.60
N GLN A 583 -4.19 35.30 13.22
CA GLN A 583 -4.71 34.97 14.55
C GLN A 583 -4.28 35.97 15.63
N ARG A 584 -3.08 36.56 15.50
CA ARG A 584 -2.59 37.58 16.43
C ARG A 584 -3.48 38.84 16.47
N HIS A 585 -4.20 39.14 15.38
CA HIS A 585 -5.09 40.30 15.29
C HIS A 585 -6.48 40.02 15.87
N MET A 586 -6.75 38.78 16.27
CA MET A 586 -8.00 38.31 16.89
C MET A 586 -7.70 37.63 18.23
N PHE A 587 -6.64 38.06 18.93
CA PHE A 587 -6.16 37.38 20.14
C PHE A 587 -7.16 37.46 21.28
N GLU A 588 -7.75 38.63 21.53
CA GLU A 588 -8.75 38.82 22.60
C GLU A 588 -10.02 38.01 22.34
N GLU A 589 -10.39 37.84 21.07
CA GLU A 589 -11.57 37.09 20.63
C GLU A 589 -11.29 35.59 20.47
N SER A 590 -10.02 35.16 20.55
CA SER A 590 -9.58 33.83 20.13
C SER A 590 -10.26 32.68 20.88
N VAL A 591 -10.54 32.84 22.18
CA VAL A 591 -11.20 31.83 23.02
C VAL A 591 -12.64 31.61 22.56
N ILE A 592 -13.39 32.69 22.27
CA ILE A 592 -14.78 32.63 21.80
C ILE A 592 -14.85 32.09 20.37
N MET A 593 -13.89 32.50 19.52
CA MET A 593 -13.86 32.08 18.11
C MET A 593 -13.55 30.60 17.94
N ASN A 594 -12.68 30.05 18.79
CA ASN A 594 -12.26 28.65 18.74
C ASN A 594 -11.89 28.16 20.15
N PRO A 595 -12.89 27.82 21.00
CA PRO A 595 -12.65 27.37 22.35
C PRO A 595 -12.01 25.97 22.28
N CYS A 596 -10.68 25.92 22.38
CA CYS A 596 -9.92 24.67 22.34
C CYS A 596 -8.60 24.76 23.11
N GLU A 597 -8.00 23.60 23.40
CA GLU A 597 -6.74 23.51 24.14
C GLU A 597 -5.61 24.35 23.54
N GLU A 598 -5.52 24.43 22.20
CA GLU A 598 -4.45 25.19 21.52
C GLU A 598 -4.53 26.68 21.80
N VAL A 599 -5.75 27.24 21.84
CA VAL A 599 -5.98 28.65 22.17
C VAL A 599 -5.65 28.89 23.63
N CYS A 600 -6.06 28.01 24.54
CA CYS A 600 -5.71 28.15 25.95
C CYS A 600 -4.19 28.08 26.20
N LEU A 601 -3.49 27.21 25.48
CA LEU A 601 -2.02 27.15 25.52
C LEU A 601 -1.37 28.42 24.93
N ASN A 602 -2.02 29.07 23.97
CA ASN A 602 -1.56 30.35 23.43
C ASN A 602 -1.77 31.48 24.45
N ALA A 603 -2.89 31.49 25.16
CA ALA A 603 -3.13 32.38 26.28
C ALA A 603 -2.02 32.23 27.33
N LEU A 604 -1.68 31.00 27.74
CA LEU A 604 -0.59 30.77 28.70
C LEU A 604 0.77 31.36 28.28
N LYS A 605 1.02 31.48 26.97
CA LYS A 605 2.29 32.03 26.44
C LYS A 605 2.32 33.54 26.42
N HIS A 606 1.19 34.19 26.14
CA HIS A 606 1.14 35.62 25.85
C HIS A 606 0.47 36.42 26.97
N ASP A 607 -0.71 35.99 27.42
CA ASP A 607 -1.45 36.59 28.52
C ASP A 607 -2.39 35.54 29.15
N PRO A 608 -2.00 34.89 30.26
CA PRO A 608 -2.82 33.87 30.90
C PRO A 608 -4.12 34.40 31.48
N LEU A 609 -4.21 35.70 31.80
CA LEU A 609 -5.42 36.32 32.33
C LEU A 609 -6.56 36.31 31.31
N LEU A 610 -6.27 36.11 30.02
CA LEU A 610 -7.30 35.90 29.00
C LEU A 610 -8.22 34.71 29.36
N LEU A 611 -7.71 33.69 30.05
CA LEU A 611 -8.52 32.55 30.50
C LEU A 611 -9.51 32.91 31.61
N GLU A 612 -9.19 33.92 32.41
CA GLU A 612 -10.07 34.44 33.45
C GLU A 612 -11.08 35.43 32.85
N ARG A 613 -10.63 36.30 31.94
CA ARG A 613 -11.50 37.24 31.20
C ARG A 613 -12.58 36.51 30.41
N GLN A 614 -12.26 35.33 29.86
CA GLN A 614 -13.17 34.48 29.09
C GLN A 614 -13.64 33.25 29.88
N SER A 615 -13.88 33.42 31.19
CA SER A 615 -14.20 32.33 32.13
C SER A 615 -15.40 31.48 31.73
N ASN A 616 -16.43 32.06 31.11
CA ASN A 616 -17.62 31.34 30.64
C ASN A 616 -17.27 30.30 29.55
N ASP A 617 -16.55 30.71 28.51
CA ASP A 617 -16.10 29.80 27.45
C ASP A 617 -15.09 28.78 27.98
N VAL A 618 -14.20 29.19 28.88
CA VAL A 618 -13.27 28.26 29.54
C VAL A 618 -14.02 27.24 30.40
N GLN A 619 -15.07 27.64 31.11
CA GLN A 619 -15.90 26.72 31.88
C GLN A 619 -16.63 25.72 30.98
N SER A 620 -17.13 26.17 29.83
CA SER A 620 -17.72 25.27 28.82
C SER A 620 -16.72 24.20 28.38
N LEU A 621 -15.43 24.55 28.24
CA LEU A 621 -14.38 23.60 27.90
C LEU A 621 -14.09 22.60 29.02
N ARG A 622 -14.17 23.03 30.29
CA ARG A 622 -13.95 22.15 31.45
C ARG A 622 -15.04 21.09 31.58
N CYS A 623 -16.28 21.40 31.21
CA CYS A 623 -17.42 20.49 31.28
C CYS A 623 -17.64 19.67 30.00
N ASN A 624 -16.90 19.96 28.91
CA ASN A 624 -17.13 19.31 27.62
C ASN A 624 -16.42 17.95 27.49
N ASP A 625 -17.20 16.88 27.58
CA ASP A 625 -16.76 15.48 27.47
C ASP A 625 -16.10 15.09 26.13
N ALA A 626 -16.31 15.89 25.08
CA ALA A 626 -15.66 15.71 23.77
C ALA A 626 -14.26 16.37 23.70
N VAL A 627 -13.93 17.27 24.63
CA VAL A 627 -12.68 18.04 24.63
C VAL A 627 -11.65 17.39 25.57
N SER A 628 -10.37 17.53 25.20
CA SER A 628 -9.24 17.10 26.02
C SER A 628 -8.32 18.29 26.27
N LEU A 629 -8.07 18.58 27.55
CA LEU A 629 -7.21 19.69 28.00
C LEU A 629 -5.90 19.19 28.64
N ARG A 630 -5.48 17.97 28.30
CA ARG A 630 -4.36 17.26 28.94
C ARG A 630 -3.05 18.06 28.95
N ARG A 631 -2.65 18.66 27.83
CA ARG A 631 -1.41 19.47 27.72
C ARG A 631 -1.53 20.76 28.51
N LEU A 632 -2.70 21.42 28.46
CA LEU A 632 -2.95 22.63 29.24
C LEU A 632 -2.83 22.33 30.74
N LEU A 633 -3.58 21.35 31.23
CA LEU A 633 -3.60 20.96 32.63
C LEU A 633 -2.22 20.48 33.12
N ALA A 634 -1.49 19.73 32.30
CA ALA A 634 -0.12 19.35 32.64
C ALA A 634 0.82 20.56 32.77
N LYS A 635 0.58 21.64 32.02
CA LYS A 635 1.34 22.90 32.17
C LYS A 635 0.89 23.68 33.40
N LEU A 636 -0.41 23.76 33.67
CA LEU A 636 -0.94 24.40 34.88
C LEU A 636 -0.38 23.74 36.14
N ARG A 637 -0.48 22.40 36.23
CA ARG A 637 0.04 21.63 37.36
C ARG A 637 1.54 21.87 37.63
N ILE A 638 2.35 21.97 36.57
CA ILE A 638 3.81 22.16 36.73
C ILE A 638 4.14 23.63 37.00
N TYR A 639 3.57 24.56 36.25
CA TYR A 639 4.05 25.94 36.24
C TYR A 639 3.17 26.91 37.04
N TRP A 640 1.94 26.56 37.42
CA TRP A 640 1.06 27.37 38.27
C TRP A 640 0.42 26.53 39.38
N PRO A 641 1.21 25.73 40.15
CA PRO A 641 0.66 24.76 41.09
C PRO A 641 -0.20 25.39 42.20
N GLN A 642 0.08 26.64 42.58
CA GLN A 642 -0.61 27.34 43.68
C GLN A 642 -1.66 28.37 43.23
N SER A 643 -1.82 28.59 41.91
CA SER A 643 -2.75 29.60 41.37
C SER A 643 -3.72 28.99 40.38
N LEU A 644 -3.44 29.10 39.07
CA LEU A 644 -4.33 28.60 38.02
C LEU A 644 -4.60 27.09 38.16
N ALA A 645 -3.65 26.27 38.61
CA ALA A 645 -3.91 24.84 38.81
C ALA A 645 -4.95 24.60 39.91
N THR A 646 -4.83 25.28 41.06
CA THR A 646 -5.77 25.19 42.18
C THR A 646 -7.15 25.64 41.77
N GLN A 647 -7.28 26.81 41.13
CA GLN A 647 -8.57 27.31 40.63
C GLN A 647 -9.26 26.31 39.69
N TRP A 648 -8.49 25.66 38.82
CA TRP A 648 -9.03 24.65 37.90
C TRP A 648 -9.41 23.35 38.63
N VAL A 649 -8.63 22.92 39.63
CA VAL A 649 -8.96 21.77 40.48
C VAL A 649 -10.25 22.04 41.25
N ASP A 650 -10.40 23.21 41.87
CA ASP A 650 -11.59 23.59 42.63
C ASP A 650 -12.83 23.60 41.73
N ALA A 651 -12.73 24.22 40.54
CA ALA A 651 -13.81 24.20 39.55
C ALA A 651 -14.19 22.78 39.11
N TYR A 652 -13.21 21.87 38.98
CA TYR A 652 -13.51 20.47 38.69
C TYR A 652 -14.15 19.74 39.89
N MET A 653 -13.72 20.01 41.12
CA MET A 653 -14.32 19.43 42.31
C MET A 653 -15.77 19.89 42.48
N GLU A 654 -16.07 21.16 42.22
CA GLU A 654 -17.44 21.68 42.19
C GLU A 654 -18.29 21.03 41.10
N ASN A 655 -17.71 20.81 39.91
CA ASN A 655 -18.40 20.14 38.80
C ASN A 655 -18.79 18.68 39.10
N LEU A 656 -18.21 18.02 40.12
CA LEU A 656 -18.67 16.69 40.55
C LEU A 656 -20.08 16.69 41.15
N ASN A 657 -20.59 17.87 41.55
CA ASN A 657 -21.95 18.02 42.06
C ASN A 657 -23.00 18.14 40.95
N LYS A 658 -22.58 18.32 39.68
CA LYS A 658 -23.47 18.45 38.53
C LYS A 658 -23.95 17.08 38.04
N THR A 659 -24.89 17.07 37.10
CA THR A 659 -25.46 15.83 36.53
C THR A 659 -24.71 15.36 35.28
N ASP A 660 -23.96 16.24 34.62
CA ASP A 660 -23.22 15.98 33.37
C ASP A 660 -21.76 16.46 33.42
N GLY A 661 -20.99 16.18 32.37
CA GLY A 661 -19.59 16.61 32.25
C GLY A 661 -18.57 15.85 33.13
N HIS A 662 -18.98 14.77 33.79
CA HIS A 662 -18.09 14.00 34.68
C HIS A 662 -16.87 13.39 33.97
N LYS A 663 -16.95 13.05 32.68
CA LYS A 663 -15.79 12.50 31.97
C LYS A 663 -14.69 13.55 31.81
N ALA A 664 -15.04 14.76 31.40
CA ALA A 664 -14.10 15.88 31.33
C ALA A 664 -13.55 16.23 32.71
N THR A 665 -14.44 16.31 33.71
CA THR A 665 -14.09 16.61 35.10
C THR A 665 -13.10 15.61 35.69
N ILE A 666 -13.39 14.31 35.64
CA ILE A 666 -12.50 13.28 36.20
C ILE A 666 -11.17 13.21 35.45
N ARG A 667 -11.15 13.40 34.12
CA ARG A 667 -9.89 13.52 33.37
C ARG A 667 -9.09 14.74 33.83
N GLY A 668 -9.77 15.83 34.09
CA GLY A 668 -9.21 17.05 34.66
C GLY A 668 -8.52 16.78 35.99
N LEU A 669 -9.27 16.24 36.95
CA LEU A 669 -8.79 15.90 38.29
C LEU A 669 -7.63 14.90 38.25
N CYS A 670 -7.74 13.80 37.49
CA CYS A 670 -6.65 12.84 37.38
C CYS A 670 -5.38 13.47 36.79
N THR A 671 -5.49 14.46 35.90
CA THR A 671 -4.30 15.13 35.32
C THR A 671 -3.67 16.13 36.30
N SER A 672 -4.50 16.89 37.02
CA SER A 672 -4.06 18.03 37.84
C SER A 672 -3.69 17.65 39.28
N LEU A 673 -4.35 16.68 39.90
CA LEU A 673 -4.13 16.27 41.29
C LEU A 673 -2.81 15.49 41.47
N SER A 674 -2.21 15.59 42.66
CA SER A 674 -1.12 14.70 43.10
C SER A 674 -1.60 13.25 43.24
N GLN A 675 -0.67 12.28 43.28
CA GLN A 675 -1.05 10.88 43.43
C GLN A 675 -1.82 10.63 44.73
N LYS A 676 -1.40 11.25 45.84
CA LYS A 676 -2.10 11.14 47.13
C LYS A 676 -3.55 11.62 47.02
N GLN A 677 -3.77 12.80 46.45
CA GLN A 677 -5.12 13.36 46.26
C GLN A 677 -5.99 12.51 45.31
N VAL A 678 -5.40 11.92 44.26
CA VAL A 678 -6.13 10.98 43.39
C VAL A 678 -6.53 9.71 44.15
N LEU A 679 -5.65 9.19 45.02
CA LEU A 679 -5.98 8.02 45.85
C LEU A 679 -7.09 8.33 46.85
N GLU A 680 -7.09 9.52 47.47
CA GLU A 680 -8.19 9.99 48.33
C GLU A 680 -9.51 10.09 47.54
N LEU A 681 -9.47 10.60 46.32
CA LEU A 681 -10.64 10.64 45.42
C LEU A 681 -11.14 9.23 45.07
N ILE A 682 -10.23 8.30 44.77
CA ILE A 682 -10.56 6.91 44.48
C ILE A 682 -11.20 6.26 45.70
N ASP A 683 -10.63 6.44 46.88
CA ASP A 683 -11.11 5.82 48.11
C ASP A 683 -12.51 6.31 48.48
N LYS A 684 -12.77 7.62 48.31
CA LYS A 684 -14.08 8.24 48.52
C LYS A 684 -15.18 7.65 47.63
N TYR A 685 -14.87 7.31 46.38
CA TYR A 685 -15.87 6.89 45.39
C TYR A 685 -15.79 5.41 45.01
N LYS A 686 -14.92 4.59 45.62
CA LYS A 686 -14.82 3.16 45.26
C LYS A 686 -16.16 2.44 45.45
N PRO A 687 -16.51 1.47 44.58
CA PRO A 687 -17.77 0.76 44.70
C PRO A 687 -17.74 -0.18 45.92
N ASN A 688 -18.83 -0.24 46.68
CA ASN A 688 -18.94 -1.12 47.86
C ASN A 688 -19.19 -2.59 47.47
N GLN A 689 -19.97 -2.82 46.42
CA GLN A 689 -20.33 -4.14 45.90
C GLN A 689 -19.88 -4.32 44.44
N ALA A 690 -19.77 -5.57 43.99
CA ALA A 690 -19.32 -5.88 42.62
C ALA A 690 -20.44 -5.72 41.57
N LYS A 691 -21.70 -5.96 41.95
CA LYS A 691 -22.87 -5.82 41.08
C LYS A 691 -23.51 -4.44 41.31
N ILE A 692 -23.97 -3.79 40.25
CA ILE A 692 -24.70 -2.52 40.35
C ILE A 692 -26.17 -2.84 40.64
N ASP A 693 -26.71 -2.27 41.72
CA ASP A 693 -28.17 -2.26 41.95
C ASP A 693 -28.79 -1.11 41.16
N TRP A 694 -29.22 -1.42 39.95
CA TRP A 694 -29.84 -0.44 39.04
C TRP A 694 -31.12 0.19 39.57
N SER A 695 -31.76 -0.40 40.59
CA SER A 695 -32.99 0.14 41.19
C SER A 695 -32.75 1.18 42.28
N ALA A 696 -31.55 1.21 42.87
CA ALA A 696 -31.22 2.03 44.03
C ALA A 696 -29.95 2.90 43.86
N VAL A 697 -29.24 2.78 42.73
CA VAL A 697 -27.97 3.48 42.51
C VAL A 697 -28.18 4.97 42.20
N ASP A 698 -27.42 5.85 42.87
CA ASP A 698 -27.32 7.27 42.50
C ASP A 698 -26.56 7.39 41.17
N ASP A 699 -27.26 7.81 40.11
CA ASP A 699 -26.71 7.97 38.76
C ASP A 699 -25.48 8.88 38.71
N ARG A 700 -25.42 9.92 39.55
CA ARG A 700 -24.27 10.83 39.64
C ARG A 700 -23.06 10.09 40.22
N ILE A 701 -23.24 9.37 41.33
CA ILE A 701 -22.16 8.58 41.96
C ILE A 701 -21.69 7.50 40.99
N LEU A 702 -22.61 6.82 40.32
CA LEU A 702 -22.28 5.80 39.34
C LEU A 702 -21.49 6.38 38.15
N SER A 703 -21.89 7.56 37.67
CA SER A 703 -21.18 8.27 36.60
C SER A 703 -19.75 8.64 37.01
N ILE A 704 -19.55 9.15 38.23
CA ILE A 704 -18.23 9.44 38.80
C ILE A 704 -17.39 8.16 38.89
N GLN A 705 -17.94 7.08 39.45
CA GLN A 705 -17.29 5.77 39.56
C GLN A 705 -16.82 5.24 38.21
N ARG A 706 -17.71 5.27 37.20
CA ARG A 706 -17.41 4.84 35.82
C ARG A 706 -16.22 5.60 35.26
N PHE A 707 -16.19 6.92 35.41
CA PHE A 707 -15.13 7.74 34.84
C PHE A 707 -13.82 7.71 35.64
N ILE A 708 -13.86 7.49 36.96
CA ILE A 708 -12.67 7.20 37.76
C ILE A 708 -12.05 5.89 37.29
N ALA A 709 -12.84 4.81 37.24
CA ALA A 709 -12.42 3.49 36.75
C ALA A 709 -11.76 3.59 35.36
N LYS A 710 -12.36 4.38 34.47
CA LYS A 710 -11.92 4.52 33.08
C LYS A 710 -10.67 5.39 32.89
N ASN A 711 -10.41 6.39 33.74
CA ASN A 711 -9.41 7.42 33.48
C ASN A 711 -8.29 7.55 34.54
N MET A 712 -8.35 6.84 35.68
CA MET A 712 -7.32 6.97 36.73
C MET A 712 -5.89 6.73 36.26
N HIS A 713 -5.68 5.93 35.21
CA HIS A 713 -4.37 5.67 34.61
C HIS A 713 -3.68 6.91 34.00
N ILE A 714 -4.42 8.01 33.82
CA ILE A 714 -3.89 9.30 33.35
C ILE A 714 -3.12 10.02 34.46
N ALA A 715 -3.41 9.69 35.72
CA ALA A 715 -2.79 10.32 36.86
C ALA A 715 -1.27 10.13 36.90
N ARG A 716 -0.62 11.13 37.50
CA ARG A 716 0.83 11.21 37.61
C ARG A 716 1.27 11.42 39.06
N PRO A 717 2.10 10.54 39.63
CA PRO A 717 2.37 9.17 39.16
C PRO A 717 1.11 8.31 39.01
N GLN A 718 1.21 7.19 38.29
CA GLN A 718 0.05 6.30 38.12
C GLN A 718 -0.37 5.70 39.47
N PRO A 719 -1.67 5.46 39.72
CA PRO A 719 -2.12 4.76 40.92
C PRO A 719 -1.53 3.36 41.01
N VAL A 720 -1.34 2.87 42.24
CA VAL A 720 -0.87 1.50 42.49
C VAL A 720 -1.88 0.46 41.97
N PRO A 721 -1.44 -0.75 41.56
CA PRO A 721 -2.35 -1.76 40.99
C PRO A 721 -3.55 -2.12 41.87
N GLU A 722 -3.40 -2.06 43.20
CA GLU A 722 -4.49 -2.29 44.15
C GLU A 722 -5.68 -1.33 43.92
N SER A 723 -5.43 -0.09 43.52
CA SER A 723 -6.46 0.94 43.34
C SER A 723 -7.43 0.59 42.21
N ILE A 724 -6.95 0.00 41.11
CA ILE A 724 -7.83 -0.37 39.98
C ILE A 724 -8.58 -1.68 40.26
N LEU A 725 -8.07 -2.54 41.13
CA LEU A 725 -8.73 -3.80 41.50
C LEU A 725 -10.05 -3.56 42.27
N PHE A 726 -10.23 -2.39 42.91
CA PHE A 726 -11.52 -2.00 43.48
C PHE A 726 -12.65 -1.93 42.43
N PHE A 727 -12.31 -1.57 41.19
CA PHE A 727 -13.25 -1.44 40.08
C PHE A 727 -13.21 -2.62 39.11
N ALA A 728 -12.16 -3.44 39.13
CA ALA A 728 -12.00 -4.60 38.25
C ALA A 728 -12.82 -5.81 38.73
N ARG A 729 -14.09 -5.60 39.10
CA ARG A 729 -15.00 -6.64 39.62
C ARG A 729 -16.44 -6.39 39.19
N GLY A 730 -17.17 -7.48 38.93
CA GLY A 730 -18.57 -7.47 38.51
C GLY A 730 -18.85 -6.51 37.36
N ASP A 731 -19.89 -5.69 37.50
CA ASP A 731 -20.39 -4.81 36.43
C ASP A 731 -19.48 -3.61 36.15
N TYR A 732 -18.54 -3.31 37.06
CA TYR A 732 -17.61 -2.19 36.92
C TYR A 732 -16.41 -2.49 36.00
N LEU A 733 -16.11 -3.77 35.76
CA LEU A 733 -14.94 -4.20 35.00
C LEU A 733 -14.89 -3.62 33.58
N GLN A 734 -16.05 -3.53 32.91
CA GLN A 734 -16.15 -2.95 31.56
C GLN A 734 -15.67 -1.50 31.50
N TYR A 735 -15.83 -0.74 32.59
CA TYR A 735 -15.36 0.64 32.70
C TYR A 735 -13.89 0.72 33.12
N ALA A 736 -13.46 -0.21 33.98
CA ALA A 736 -12.10 -0.29 34.51
C ALA A 736 -11.07 -0.72 33.46
N LEU A 737 -11.49 -1.42 32.39
CA LEU A 737 -10.61 -2.06 31.43
C LEU A 737 -9.49 -1.15 30.87
N PRO A 738 -9.74 0.11 30.44
CA PRO A 738 -8.67 0.98 29.93
C PRO A 738 -7.59 1.27 30.99
N SER A 739 -7.99 1.56 32.22
CA SER A 739 -7.05 1.82 33.31
C SER A 739 -6.35 0.54 33.78
N LEU A 740 -7.08 -0.57 33.85
CA LEU A 740 -6.52 -1.88 34.20
C LEU A 740 -5.38 -2.23 33.25
N LEU A 741 -5.63 -2.19 31.94
CA LEU A 741 -4.61 -2.46 30.95
C LEU A 741 -3.44 -1.46 31.05
N ALA A 742 -3.74 -0.17 31.16
CA ALA A 742 -2.71 0.86 31.18
C ALA A 742 -1.80 0.79 32.41
N ILE A 743 -2.34 0.52 33.60
CA ILE A 743 -1.57 0.39 34.84
C ILE A 743 -0.74 -0.90 34.80
N PHE A 744 -1.38 -2.05 34.57
CA PHE A 744 -0.69 -3.35 34.60
C PHE A 744 0.36 -3.51 33.49
N TYR A 745 0.09 -3.07 32.26
CA TYR A 745 1.11 -3.16 31.19
C TYR A 745 2.31 -2.25 31.40
N ASN A 746 2.17 -1.19 32.21
CA ASN A 746 3.30 -0.32 32.51
C ASN A 746 4.18 -0.87 33.63
N LEU A 747 3.71 -1.79 34.47
CA LEU A 747 4.50 -2.33 35.58
C LEU A 747 5.88 -2.83 35.11
N SER A 748 6.87 -2.73 35.99
CA SER A 748 8.16 -3.40 35.80
C SER A 748 8.00 -4.93 35.79
N ILE A 749 9.03 -5.68 35.36
CA ILE A 749 8.96 -7.15 35.37
C ILE A 749 8.83 -7.65 36.81
N MET A 750 9.58 -7.05 37.74
CA MET A 750 9.55 -7.40 39.16
C MET A 750 8.18 -7.16 39.79
N GLU A 751 7.56 -6.02 39.51
CA GLU A 751 6.18 -5.77 39.96
C GLU A 751 5.19 -6.71 39.27
N SER A 752 5.35 -6.98 37.98
CA SER A 752 4.48 -7.91 37.25
C SER A 752 4.49 -9.29 37.91
N LYS A 753 5.66 -9.83 38.28
CA LYS A 753 5.79 -11.11 39.01
C LYS A 753 5.02 -11.12 40.34
N LYS A 754 5.00 -9.99 41.07
CA LYS A 754 4.24 -9.83 42.33
C LYS A 754 2.73 -9.89 42.10
N TYR A 755 2.23 -9.32 40.99
CA TYR A 755 0.80 -9.14 40.77
C TYR A 755 0.13 -10.18 39.87
N ILE A 756 0.89 -10.85 38.99
CA ILE A 756 0.34 -11.87 38.08
C ILE A 756 -0.43 -12.97 38.83
N PRO A 757 0.09 -13.57 39.93
CA PRO A 757 -0.67 -14.59 40.68
C PRO A 757 -2.05 -14.10 41.11
N LYS A 758 -2.15 -12.87 41.65
CA LYS A 758 -3.42 -12.26 42.05
C LYS A 758 -4.41 -12.11 40.89
N LEU A 759 -3.91 -11.86 39.68
CA LEU A 759 -4.76 -11.77 38.48
C LEU A 759 -5.18 -13.16 37.99
N LEU A 760 -4.31 -14.16 38.11
CA LEU A 760 -4.61 -15.53 37.68
C LEU A 760 -5.68 -16.19 38.57
N ASP A 761 -5.78 -15.77 39.84
CA ASP A 761 -6.82 -16.22 40.77
C ASP A 761 -8.13 -15.40 40.69
N ALA A 762 -8.17 -14.38 39.82
CA ALA A 762 -9.34 -13.51 39.66
C ALA A 762 -10.43 -14.16 38.77
N PRO A 763 -11.67 -13.59 38.74
CA PRO A 763 -12.71 -14.06 37.82
C PRO A 763 -12.27 -14.03 36.35
N VAL A 764 -12.85 -14.91 35.53
CA VAL A 764 -12.50 -15.21 34.12
C VAL A 764 -12.06 -13.98 33.31
N SER A 765 -12.82 -12.89 33.34
CA SER A 765 -12.50 -11.70 32.55
C SER A 765 -11.19 -11.01 32.97
N VAL A 766 -10.90 -10.93 34.28
CA VAL A 766 -9.64 -10.39 34.81
C VAL A 766 -8.50 -11.40 34.64
N GLN A 767 -8.79 -12.69 34.84
CA GLN A 767 -7.84 -13.78 34.64
C GLN A 767 -7.25 -13.80 33.23
N LYS A 768 -8.07 -13.57 32.19
CA LYS A 768 -7.58 -13.40 30.81
C LYS A 768 -6.53 -12.29 30.70
N HIS A 769 -6.67 -11.20 31.46
CA HIS A 769 -5.67 -10.13 31.46
C HIS A 769 -4.41 -10.51 32.24
N GLY A 770 -4.53 -11.29 33.30
CA GLY A 770 -3.39 -11.93 33.97
C GLY A 770 -2.57 -12.79 33.02
N ILE A 771 -3.23 -13.66 32.24
CA ILE A 771 -2.58 -14.52 31.24
C ILE A 771 -1.87 -13.69 30.16
N ARG A 772 -2.53 -12.64 29.63
CA ARG A 772 -1.91 -11.71 28.66
C ARG A 772 -0.72 -10.96 29.23
N LEU A 773 -0.79 -10.55 30.50
CA LEU A 773 0.30 -9.85 31.16
C LEU A 773 1.47 -10.80 31.37
N ALA A 774 1.21 -12.02 31.82
CA ALA A 774 2.22 -13.07 31.95
C ALA A 774 2.95 -13.28 30.64
N TYR A 775 2.23 -13.57 29.55
CA TYR A 775 2.81 -13.79 28.21
C TYR A 775 3.74 -12.65 27.76
N LYS A 776 3.39 -11.39 28.08
CA LYS A 776 4.19 -10.23 27.69
C LYS A 776 5.40 -9.95 28.59
N LYS A 777 5.42 -10.47 29.82
CA LYS A 777 6.34 -10.02 30.87
C LYS A 777 7.28 -11.09 31.40
N LEU A 778 6.88 -12.35 31.30
CA LEU A 778 7.62 -13.47 31.88
C LEU A 778 8.41 -14.22 30.80
N ASP A 779 9.47 -14.88 31.23
CA ASP A 779 10.29 -15.77 30.40
C ASP A 779 9.54 -17.07 30.04
N HIS A 780 10.02 -17.76 29.00
CA HIS A 780 9.36 -18.94 28.44
C HIS A 780 9.18 -20.09 29.44
N GLU A 781 10.16 -20.33 30.31
CA GLU A 781 10.10 -21.43 31.30
C GLU A 781 9.06 -21.15 32.37
N THR A 782 9.01 -19.91 32.88
CA THR A 782 7.96 -19.49 33.81
C THR A 782 6.57 -19.56 33.15
N LEU A 783 6.46 -19.20 31.87
CA LEU A 783 5.22 -19.25 31.11
C LEU A 783 4.68 -20.66 30.92
N LYS A 784 5.53 -21.63 30.56
CA LYS A 784 5.14 -23.03 30.40
C LYS A 784 4.44 -23.55 31.66
N LYS A 785 5.06 -23.31 32.82
CA LYS A 785 4.49 -23.71 34.12
C LYS A 785 3.14 -23.04 34.39
N ILE A 786 3.06 -21.72 34.24
CA ILE A 786 1.82 -20.97 34.47
C ILE A 786 0.70 -21.45 33.54
N PHE A 787 0.99 -21.63 32.25
CA PHE A 787 -0.02 -22.07 31.28
C PHE A 787 -0.50 -23.48 31.55
N PHE A 788 0.40 -24.40 31.92
CA PHE A 788 0.04 -25.75 32.35
C PHE A 788 -0.85 -25.74 33.60
N ASP A 789 -0.47 -25.01 34.64
CA ASP A 789 -1.22 -24.92 35.90
C ASP A 789 -2.61 -24.30 35.67
N CYS A 790 -2.69 -23.20 34.89
CA CYS A 790 -3.96 -22.57 34.54
C CYS A 790 -4.84 -23.46 33.66
N TRP A 791 -4.26 -24.21 32.72
CA TRP A 791 -5.00 -25.14 31.87
C TRP A 791 -5.63 -26.27 32.68
N LYS A 792 -4.88 -26.83 33.65
CA LYS A 792 -5.38 -27.86 34.57
C LYS A 792 -6.47 -27.34 35.50
N ALA A 793 -6.31 -26.11 36.01
CA ALA A 793 -7.26 -25.53 36.96
C ALA A 793 -8.57 -25.05 36.32
N SER A 794 -8.57 -24.72 35.02
CA SER A 794 -9.71 -24.06 34.36
C SER A 794 -10.44 -24.96 33.36
N LYS A 795 -11.76 -25.10 33.54
CA LYS A 795 -12.69 -25.65 32.52
C LYS A 795 -13.33 -24.56 31.65
N ASN A 796 -12.99 -23.28 31.86
CA ASN A 796 -13.62 -22.20 31.10
C ASN A 796 -13.05 -22.14 29.67
N VAL A 797 -13.90 -22.37 28.68
CA VAL A 797 -13.54 -22.40 27.24
C VAL A 797 -12.74 -21.18 26.79
N SER A 798 -13.08 -20.00 27.32
CA SER A 798 -12.43 -18.76 26.91
C SER A 798 -11.09 -18.48 27.61
N ILE A 799 -10.82 -19.15 28.73
CA ILE A 799 -9.48 -19.20 29.36
C ILE A 799 -8.59 -20.20 28.62
N ARG A 800 -9.15 -21.37 28.30
CA ARG A 800 -8.45 -22.40 27.52
C ARG A 800 -8.05 -21.86 26.15
N ALA A 801 -8.96 -21.17 25.45
CA ALA A 801 -8.67 -20.53 24.16
C ALA A 801 -7.48 -19.57 24.19
N ILE A 802 -7.38 -18.71 25.21
CA ILE A 802 -6.28 -17.75 25.30
C ILE A 802 -4.95 -18.41 25.68
N ILE A 803 -4.98 -19.45 26.52
CA ILE A 803 -3.79 -20.24 26.85
C ILE A 803 -3.29 -20.98 25.62
N PHE A 804 -4.20 -21.65 24.89
CA PHE A 804 -3.87 -22.36 23.66
C PHE A 804 -3.28 -21.40 22.63
N GLN A 805 -3.91 -20.24 22.42
CA GLN A 805 -3.41 -19.22 21.50
C GLN A 805 -1.96 -18.82 21.82
N PHE A 806 -1.67 -18.43 23.06
CA PHE A 806 -0.31 -18.01 23.41
C PHE A 806 0.70 -19.15 23.41
N THR A 807 0.27 -20.38 23.71
CA THR A 807 1.15 -21.55 23.61
C THR A 807 1.50 -21.87 22.15
N PHE A 808 0.51 -21.80 21.26
CA PHE A 808 0.70 -21.94 19.82
C PHE A 808 1.62 -20.84 19.27
N GLU A 809 1.40 -19.57 19.65
CA GLU A 809 2.28 -18.47 19.27
C GLU A 809 3.73 -18.67 19.78
N LEU A 810 3.92 -19.20 20.99
CA LEU A 810 5.25 -19.54 21.51
C LEU A 810 5.91 -20.64 20.65
N LEU A 811 5.16 -21.69 20.30
CA LEU A 811 5.64 -22.78 19.45
C LEU A 811 6.08 -22.27 18.07
N CYS A 812 5.23 -21.49 17.40
CA CYS A 812 5.50 -20.96 16.06
C CYS A 812 6.70 -20.02 16.01
N ASN A 813 6.95 -19.27 17.09
CA ASN A 813 8.07 -18.33 17.15
C ASN A 813 9.39 -18.97 17.60
N GLN A 814 9.40 -20.27 17.93
CA GLN A 814 10.58 -20.93 18.45
C GLN A 814 11.52 -21.38 17.33
N LYS A 815 12.78 -20.94 17.40
CA LYS A 815 13.85 -21.30 16.44
C LYS A 815 14.73 -22.45 16.94
N ASP A 816 14.85 -22.61 18.25
CA ASP A 816 15.63 -23.69 18.87
C ASP A 816 14.84 -25.00 18.88
N SER A 817 15.43 -26.07 18.33
CA SER A 817 14.75 -27.36 18.16
C SER A 817 14.39 -28.02 19.49
N GLY A 818 15.28 -27.99 20.49
CA GLY A 818 15.02 -28.59 21.80
C GLY A 818 13.86 -27.91 22.53
N ASN A 819 13.84 -26.58 22.54
CA ASN A 819 12.75 -25.82 23.15
C ASN A 819 11.42 -25.96 22.40
N ALA A 820 11.46 -26.10 21.07
CA ALA A 820 10.26 -26.30 20.26
C ALA A 820 9.64 -27.67 20.53
N VAL A 821 10.43 -28.73 20.77
CA VAL A 821 9.93 -30.03 21.23
C VAL A 821 9.19 -29.89 22.56
N GLY A 822 9.77 -29.22 23.56
CA GLY A 822 9.11 -29.02 24.86
C GLY A 822 7.83 -28.18 24.78
N LEU A 823 7.75 -27.21 23.86
CA LEU A 823 6.51 -26.45 23.59
C LEU A 823 5.48 -27.28 22.82
N TRP A 824 5.93 -28.17 21.94
CA TRP A 824 5.07 -29.14 21.27
C TRP A 824 4.46 -30.10 22.27
N GLU A 825 5.22 -30.67 23.20
CA GLU A 825 4.68 -31.57 24.26
C GLU A 825 3.58 -30.89 25.08
N LEU A 826 3.76 -29.61 25.43
CA LEU A 826 2.72 -28.83 26.11
C LEU A 826 1.49 -28.60 25.21
N THR A 827 1.71 -28.30 23.93
CA THR A 827 0.62 -28.08 22.95
C THR A 827 -0.15 -29.38 22.69
N GLU A 828 0.56 -30.50 22.55
CA GLU A 828 0.01 -31.84 22.36
C GLU A 828 -0.85 -32.23 23.56
N LEU A 829 -0.35 -32.03 24.78
CA LEU A 829 -1.12 -32.22 26.01
C LEU A 829 -2.42 -31.40 25.99
N PHE A 830 -2.38 -30.15 25.50
CA PHE A 830 -3.58 -29.34 25.40
C PHE A 830 -4.55 -29.92 24.38
N ILE A 831 -4.08 -30.32 23.19
CA ILE A 831 -4.90 -30.98 22.15
C ILE A 831 -5.57 -32.24 22.70
N ASP A 832 -4.83 -33.09 23.43
CA ASP A 832 -5.36 -34.32 24.04
C ASP A 832 -6.47 -34.07 25.07
N ASN A 833 -6.47 -32.89 25.67
CA ASN A 833 -7.45 -32.50 26.68
C ASN A 833 -8.58 -31.61 26.13
N LEU A 834 -8.63 -31.31 24.83
CA LEU A 834 -9.70 -30.50 24.23
C LEU A 834 -11.04 -31.25 24.24
N THR A 835 -12.13 -30.52 24.49
CA THR A 835 -13.49 -31.01 24.23
C THR A 835 -13.96 -30.58 22.84
N PHE A 836 -15.14 -31.04 22.41
CA PHE A 836 -15.76 -30.62 21.14
C PHE A 836 -16.54 -29.29 21.27
N GLU A 837 -16.64 -28.74 22.48
CA GLU A 837 -17.38 -27.52 22.80
C GLU A 837 -16.45 -26.34 23.12
N GLU A 838 -15.19 -26.40 22.69
CA GLU A 838 -14.21 -25.34 22.90
C GLU A 838 -14.50 -24.11 22.02
N ASP A 839 -13.78 -23.01 22.28
CA ASP A 839 -13.84 -21.81 21.45
C ASP A 839 -13.32 -22.11 20.03
N LYS A 840 -14.10 -21.75 19.00
CA LYS A 840 -13.80 -22.01 17.58
C LYS A 840 -12.39 -21.53 17.16
N LYS A 841 -11.87 -20.49 17.83
CA LYS A 841 -10.51 -19.98 17.59
C LYS A 841 -9.41 -21.00 17.82
N ILE A 842 -9.61 -21.97 18.73
CA ILE A 842 -8.64 -23.05 18.92
C ILE A 842 -8.51 -23.86 17.63
N TYR A 843 -9.64 -24.25 17.04
CA TYR A 843 -9.68 -25.07 15.84
C TYR A 843 -9.13 -24.33 14.62
N GLU A 844 -9.39 -23.03 14.50
CA GLU A 844 -8.79 -22.17 13.45
C GLU A 844 -7.28 -22.00 13.60
N LEU A 845 -6.74 -22.07 14.82
CA LEU A 845 -5.29 -22.06 15.04
C LEU A 845 -4.68 -23.42 14.72
N MET A 846 -5.39 -24.51 15.03
CA MET A 846 -4.96 -25.88 14.74
C MET A 846 -4.75 -26.14 13.24
N SER A 847 -5.44 -25.43 12.35
CA SER A 847 -5.27 -25.60 10.92
C SER A 847 -4.01 -24.93 10.33
N ARG A 848 -3.27 -24.12 11.11
CA ARG A 848 -2.13 -23.31 10.64
C ARG A 848 -0.79 -24.04 10.73
N VAL A 849 -0.72 -25.20 10.11
CA VAL A 849 0.44 -26.11 10.20
C VAL A 849 1.72 -25.49 9.63
N GLU A 850 1.59 -24.59 8.65
CA GLU A 850 2.71 -23.90 8.01
C GLU A 850 3.55 -23.05 8.98
N GLN A 851 2.95 -22.61 10.08
CA GLN A 851 3.60 -21.76 11.09
C GLN A 851 4.37 -22.57 12.13
N VAL A 852 4.14 -23.89 12.18
CA VAL A 852 4.76 -24.77 13.17
C VAL A 852 6.20 -25.10 12.74
N PRO A 853 7.18 -25.18 13.66
CA PRO A 853 8.56 -25.55 13.32
C PRO A 853 8.66 -26.91 12.61
N ARG A 854 9.50 -27.00 11.56
CA ARG A 854 9.59 -28.17 10.65
C ARG A 854 9.72 -29.51 11.38
N HIS A 855 10.55 -29.58 12.42
CA HIS A 855 10.87 -30.83 13.13
C HIS A 855 9.73 -31.41 13.99
N VAL A 856 8.68 -30.65 14.31
CA VAL A 856 7.46 -31.16 14.99
C VAL A 856 6.22 -31.09 14.09
N ARG A 857 6.35 -30.56 12.87
CA ARG A 857 5.22 -30.24 11.99
C ARG A 857 4.41 -31.45 11.59
N ALA A 858 5.04 -32.58 11.27
CA ALA A 858 4.35 -33.80 10.91
C ALA A 858 3.54 -34.39 12.09
N LYS A 859 4.14 -34.44 13.28
CA LYS A 859 3.44 -34.88 14.52
C LYS A 859 2.24 -33.98 14.81
N TYR A 860 2.43 -32.67 14.67
CA TYR A 860 1.37 -31.67 14.80
C TYR A 860 0.22 -31.92 13.82
N LEU A 861 0.52 -32.07 12.52
CA LEU A 861 -0.48 -32.30 11.49
C LEU A 861 -1.32 -33.55 11.76
N VAL A 862 -0.67 -34.69 12.05
CA VAL A 862 -1.37 -35.95 12.33
C VAL A 862 -2.32 -35.79 13.51
N LYS A 863 -1.81 -35.22 14.62
CA LYS A 863 -2.60 -35.02 15.84
C LYS A 863 -3.80 -34.10 15.63
N THR A 864 -3.58 -32.99 14.93
CA THR A 864 -4.64 -32.01 14.64
C THR A 864 -5.66 -32.56 13.66
N TYR A 865 -5.24 -33.29 12.63
CA TYR A 865 -6.14 -33.95 11.68
C TYR A 865 -7.08 -34.94 12.38
N ASP A 866 -6.53 -35.82 13.22
CA ASP A 866 -7.31 -36.81 13.96
C ASP A 866 -8.34 -36.16 14.90
N PHE A 867 -7.95 -35.07 15.56
CA PHE A 867 -8.87 -34.30 16.38
C PHE A 867 -9.97 -33.65 15.54
N MET A 868 -9.61 -32.96 14.45
CA MET A 868 -10.55 -32.25 13.57
C MET A 868 -11.54 -33.22 12.90
N LYS A 869 -11.09 -34.43 12.52
CA LYS A 869 -11.94 -35.49 12.00
C LYS A 869 -13.02 -35.91 13.01
N LYS A 870 -12.64 -36.11 14.28
CA LYS A 870 -13.59 -36.40 15.37
C LYS A 870 -14.53 -35.23 15.65
N LEU A 871 -14.01 -33.99 15.60
CA LEU A 871 -14.79 -32.77 15.80
C LEU A 871 -15.94 -32.66 14.78
N THR A 872 -15.65 -32.84 13.49
CA THR A 872 -16.63 -32.77 12.40
C THR A 872 -17.82 -33.72 12.59
N GLN A 873 -17.61 -34.86 13.25
CA GLN A 873 -18.67 -35.84 13.56
C GLN A 873 -19.53 -35.44 14.77
N LYS A 874 -19.00 -34.62 15.68
CA LYS A 874 -19.59 -34.32 17.00
C LYS A 874 -20.23 -32.92 17.08
N VAL A 875 -19.84 -32.01 16.19
CA VAL A 875 -20.34 -30.63 16.14
C VAL A 875 -21.74 -30.51 15.52
N LYS A 876 -22.38 -29.36 15.75
CA LYS A 876 -23.66 -29.00 15.14
C LYS A 876 -23.54 -28.92 13.61
N GLU A 877 -24.65 -29.22 12.93
CA GLU A 877 -24.72 -29.26 11.46
C GLU A 877 -24.30 -27.94 10.80
N GLU A 878 -24.73 -26.81 11.37
CA GLU A 878 -24.39 -25.45 10.89
C GLU A 878 -22.87 -25.15 10.86
N ASP A 879 -22.09 -25.79 11.73
CA ASP A 879 -20.65 -25.57 11.84
C ASP A 879 -19.83 -26.65 11.11
N ARG A 880 -20.47 -27.74 10.70
CA ARG A 880 -19.82 -28.94 10.16
C ARG A 880 -19.01 -28.59 8.92
N ASP A 881 -19.58 -27.86 7.97
CA ASP A 881 -18.92 -27.57 6.68
C ASP A 881 -17.67 -26.69 6.83
N ASN A 882 -17.64 -25.77 7.80
CA ASN A 882 -16.43 -24.99 8.07
C ASN A 882 -15.30 -25.89 8.57
N TYR A 883 -15.58 -26.83 9.48
CA TYR A 883 -14.57 -27.76 9.98
C TYR A 883 -14.15 -28.80 8.94
N LYS A 884 -15.06 -29.25 8.07
CA LYS A 884 -14.72 -30.06 6.90
C LYS A 884 -13.67 -29.38 6.02
N ARG A 885 -13.86 -28.09 5.74
CA ARG A 885 -12.89 -27.29 4.96
C ARG A 885 -11.53 -27.20 5.66
N LEU A 886 -11.50 -26.99 6.98
CA LEU A 886 -10.24 -26.97 7.74
C LEU A 886 -9.55 -28.34 7.73
N THR A 887 -10.30 -29.43 7.85
CA THR A 887 -9.77 -30.80 7.72
C THR A 887 -9.20 -31.07 6.33
N ALA A 888 -9.85 -30.60 5.27
CA ALA A 888 -9.33 -30.72 3.90
C ALA A 888 -8.03 -29.93 3.72
N GLN A 889 -7.93 -28.70 4.26
CA GLN A 889 -6.69 -27.92 4.23
C GLN A 889 -5.54 -28.64 4.97
N LEU A 890 -5.82 -29.27 6.11
CA LEU A 890 -4.84 -30.10 6.82
C LEU A 890 -4.38 -31.28 5.96
N ALA A 891 -5.30 -31.94 5.27
CA ALA A 891 -4.98 -33.04 4.35
C ALA A 891 -4.09 -32.57 3.19
N GLU A 892 -4.43 -31.46 2.54
CA GLU A 892 -3.66 -30.87 1.44
C GLU A 892 -2.24 -30.48 1.90
N TYR A 893 -2.10 -29.97 3.13
CA TYR A 893 -0.80 -29.58 3.68
C TYR A 893 0.16 -30.77 3.83
N SER A 894 -0.34 -32.01 3.93
CA SER A 894 0.50 -33.20 4.00
C SER A 894 1.49 -33.31 2.83
N ARG A 895 1.12 -32.78 1.66
CA ARG A 895 2.00 -32.68 0.48
C ARG A 895 3.33 -32.00 0.79
N GLN A 896 3.34 -30.93 1.58
CA GLN A 896 4.56 -30.16 1.85
C GLN A 896 5.54 -30.85 2.80
N ILE A 897 5.10 -31.90 3.50
CA ILE A 897 5.88 -32.61 4.52
C ILE A 897 5.76 -34.13 4.39
N MET A 898 5.52 -34.62 3.17
CA MET A 898 5.19 -36.02 2.88
C MET A 898 6.21 -37.03 3.45
N GLU A 899 7.50 -36.70 3.39
CA GLU A 899 8.58 -37.56 3.92
C GLU A 899 8.57 -37.72 5.44
N ASP A 900 8.02 -36.75 6.17
CA ASP A 900 8.03 -36.71 7.63
C ASP A 900 6.77 -37.34 8.24
N ILE A 901 5.76 -37.67 7.43
CA ILE A 901 4.47 -38.23 7.89
C ILE A 901 4.50 -39.77 7.87
N PRO A 902 3.92 -40.45 8.88
CA PRO A 902 3.76 -41.91 8.86
C PRO A 902 3.03 -42.43 7.61
N PRO A 903 3.56 -43.42 6.88
CA PRO A 903 2.93 -43.93 5.65
C PRO A 903 1.51 -44.45 5.82
N GLU A 904 1.22 -45.14 6.92
CA GLU A 904 -0.13 -45.68 7.20
C GLU A 904 -1.16 -44.56 7.36
N PHE A 905 -0.80 -43.45 8.00
CA PHE A 905 -1.69 -42.29 8.11
C PHE A 905 -2.05 -41.72 6.73
N ILE A 906 -1.07 -41.59 5.82
CA ILE A 906 -1.32 -41.08 4.46
C ILE A 906 -2.17 -42.07 3.65
N LYS A 907 -1.95 -43.38 3.79
CA LYS A 907 -2.80 -44.39 3.12
C LYS A 907 -4.25 -44.26 3.55
N ASP A 908 -4.51 -44.16 4.86
CA ASP A 908 -5.85 -43.98 5.41
C ASP A 908 -6.48 -42.65 4.96
N LEU A 909 -5.68 -41.58 4.94
CA LEU A 909 -6.08 -40.26 4.45
C LEU A 909 -6.50 -40.33 2.97
N ILE A 910 -5.65 -40.90 2.12
CA ILE A 910 -5.92 -41.04 0.68
C ILE A 910 -7.19 -41.84 0.46
N GLN A 911 -7.34 -43.00 1.13
CA GLN A 911 -8.51 -43.86 0.97
C GLN A 911 -9.80 -43.10 1.32
N GLU A 912 -9.82 -42.36 2.43
CA GLU A 912 -10.98 -41.58 2.85
C GLU A 912 -11.43 -40.55 1.80
N PHE A 913 -10.50 -39.78 1.25
CA PHE A 913 -10.80 -38.75 0.26
C PHE A 913 -11.08 -39.32 -1.13
N VAL A 914 -10.41 -40.41 -1.51
CA VAL A 914 -10.68 -41.10 -2.78
C VAL A 914 -12.13 -41.58 -2.82
N ASP A 915 -12.63 -42.15 -1.73
CA ASP A 915 -14.00 -42.64 -1.66
C ASP A 915 -15.05 -41.52 -1.70
N LYS A 916 -14.77 -40.39 -1.06
CA LYS A 916 -15.71 -39.27 -0.92
C LYS A 916 -15.67 -38.27 -2.08
N ASP A 917 -14.47 -37.90 -2.53
CA ASP A 917 -14.26 -36.74 -3.41
C ASP A 917 -13.83 -37.16 -4.81
N PHE A 918 -12.97 -38.18 -4.93
CA PHE A 918 -12.50 -38.65 -6.24
C PHE A 918 -13.59 -39.46 -6.97
N PHE A 919 -14.27 -40.36 -6.23
CA PHE A 919 -15.34 -41.22 -6.75
C PHE A 919 -16.75 -40.90 -6.22
N GLY A 920 -16.87 -40.07 -5.19
CA GLY A 920 -18.16 -39.66 -4.66
C GLY A 920 -18.73 -38.46 -5.43
N PHE A 921 -20.05 -38.30 -5.35
CA PHE A 921 -20.79 -37.23 -6.00
C PHE A 921 -21.31 -36.18 -5.02
N GLU A 922 -20.83 -36.21 -3.77
CA GLU A 922 -21.21 -35.26 -2.73
C GLU A 922 -20.51 -33.91 -2.97
N ASP A 923 -21.29 -32.83 -3.10
CA ASP A 923 -20.79 -31.48 -3.42
C ASP A 923 -20.01 -30.79 -2.25
N ASN A 924 -19.47 -31.54 -1.27
CA ASN A 924 -19.24 -30.96 0.07
C ASN A 924 -17.88 -31.24 0.75
N PHE A 925 -16.81 -31.57 0.03
CA PHE A 925 -15.46 -31.64 0.64
C PHE A 925 -14.34 -31.21 -0.32
N GLY A 926 -13.85 -29.98 -0.16
CA GLY A 926 -12.60 -29.52 -0.78
C GLY A 926 -12.56 -29.50 -2.31
N SER A 927 -11.43 -29.09 -2.89
CA SER A 927 -11.22 -29.23 -4.33
C SER A 927 -10.64 -30.62 -4.59
N VAL A 928 -11.20 -31.40 -5.52
CA VAL A 928 -10.63 -32.70 -5.94
C VAL A 928 -9.15 -32.55 -6.34
N HIS A 929 -8.74 -31.37 -6.78
CA HIS A 929 -7.35 -31.02 -7.09
C HIS A 929 -6.43 -31.11 -5.86
N GLY A 930 -6.92 -30.77 -4.67
CA GLY A 930 -6.19 -30.85 -3.41
C GLY A 930 -5.73 -32.28 -3.10
N ILE A 931 -6.66 -33.25 -3.12
CA ILE A 931 -6.32 -34.66 -2.85
C ILE A 931 -5.47 -35.27 -3.97
N ILE A 932 -5.72 -34.91 -5.23
CA ILE A 932 -4.90 -35.37 -6.37
C ILE A 932 -3.43 -35.01 -6.14
N SER A 933 -3.16 -33.80 -5.63
CA SER A 933 -1.81 -33.37 -5.30
C SER A 933 -1.16 -34.19 -4.17
N VAL A 934 -1.94 -34.65 -3.20
CA VAL A 934 -1.46 -35.51 -2.10
C VAL A 934 -1.16 -36.92 -2.60
N ILE A 935 -2.05 -37.50 -3.43
CA ILE A 935 -1.87 -38.83 -4.03
C ILE A 935 -0.59 -38.86 -4.87
N SER A 936 -0.42 -37.87 -5.74
CA SER A 936 0.77 -37.74 -6.59
C SER A 936 2.06 -37.65 -5.76
N ALA A 937 2.10 -36.75 -4.77
CA ALA A 937 3.24 -36.61 -3.88
C ALA A 937 3.54 -37.91 -3.12
N TYR A 938 2.52 -38.59 -2.57
CA TYR A 938 2.73 -39.84 -1.84
C TYR A 938 3.35 -40.93 -2.73
N ILE A 939 2.81 -41.13 -3.93
CA ILE A 939 3.26 -42.16 -4.88
C ILE A 939 4.70 -41.90 -5.34
N LEU A 940 5.03 -40.63 -5.63
CA LEU A 940 6.36 -40.23 -6.09
C LEU A 940 7.41 -40.18 -4.97
N THR A 941 6.99 -40.12 -3.70
CA THR A 941 7.90 -40.13 -2.54
C THR A 941 8.45 -41.54 -2.26
N ALA A 942 9.36 -42.03 -3.10
CA ALA A 942 10.01 -43.33 -2.90
C ALA A 942 11.53 -43.23 -3.04
N LYS A 943 12.25 -43.88 -2.12
CA LYS A 943 13.73 -43.93 -2.12
C LYS A 943 14.30 -45.15 -2.85
N ASN A 944 13.46 -46.14 -3.16
CA ASN A 944 13.85 -47.36 -3.87
C ASN A 944 12.64 -47.98 -4.57
N GLU A 945 12.92 -48.87 -5.54
CA GLU A 945 11.89 -49.48 -6.40
C GLU A 945 10.88 -50.31 -5.62
N ASN A 946 11.29 -50.99 -4.55
CA ASN A 946 10.38 -51.81 -3.74
C ASN A 946 9.29 -50.97 -3.08
N LEU A 947 9.67 -49.83 -2.49
CA LEU A 947 8.71 -48.92 -1.86
C LEU A 947 7.80 -48.26 -2.91
N GLN A 948 8.33 -47.92 -4.09
CA GLN A 948 7.53 -47.38 -5.17
C GLN A 948 6.52 -48.41 -5.70
N ALA A 949 6.95 -49.65 -5.90
CA ALA A 949 6.09 -50.76 -6.31
C ALA A 949 5.01 -51.01 -5.26
N GLU A 950 5.34 -50.98 -3.97
CA GLU A 950 4.34 -51.10 -2.90
C GLU A 950 3.29 -49.98 -2.98
N LYS A 951 3.71 -48.73 -3.14
CA LYS A 951 2.79 -47.58 -3.23
C LYS A 951 1.92 -47.63 -4.49
N TYR A 952 2.50 -48.02 -5.62
CA TYR A 952 1.78 -48.23 -6.86
C TYR A 952 0.69 -49.31 -6.70
N GLU A 953 1.06 -50.48 -6.21
CA GLU A 953 0.14 -51.62 -6.06
C GLU A 953 -0.93 -51.39 -5.00
N LYS A 954 -0.57 -50.83 -3.84
CA LYS A 954 -1.51 -50.66 -2.72
C LYS A 954 -2.40 -49.43 -2.83
N VAL A 955 -1.99 -48.38 -3.57
CA VAL A 955 -2.73 -47.11 -3.62
C VAL A 955 -3.17 -46.76 -5.04
N PHE A 956 -2.25 -46.71 -6.00
CA PHE A 956 -2.59 -46.22 -7.35
C PHE A 956 -3.42 -47.23 -8.15
N VAL A 957 -3.05 -48.52 -8.13
CA VAL A 957 -3.75 -49.58 -8.87
C VAL A 957 -5.24 -49.68 -8.49
N PRO A 958 -5.64 -49.67 -7.20
CA PRO A 958 -7.04 -49.61 -6.80
C PRO A 958 -7.81 -48.41 -7.38
N ILE A 959 -7.20 -47.21 -7.36
CA ILE A 959 -7.80 -45.98 -7.93
C ILE A 959 -7.98 -46.15 -9.44
N MET A 960 -6.94 -46.59 -10.14
CA MET A 960 -6.95 -46.77 -11.60
C MET A 960 -8.02 -47.78 -12.05
N LYS A 961 -8.10 -48.95 -11.40
CA LYS A 961 -9.11 -49.98 -11.74
C LYS A 961 -10.54 -49.45 -11.56
N ARG A 962 -10.82 -48.81 -10.43
CA ARG A 962 -12.15 -48.23 -10.15
C ARG A 962 -12.48 -47.07 -11.09
N ALA A 963 -11.49 -46.28 -11.51
CA ALA A 963 -11.67 -45.23 -12.52
C ALA A 963 -12.07 -45.81 -13.88
N PHE A 964 -11.46 -46.91 -14.30
CA PHE A 964 -11.82 -47.59 -15.55
C PHE A 964 -13.20 -48.24 -15.51
N GLU A 965 -13.59 -48.82 -14.38
CA GLU A 965 -14.96 -49.34 -14.17
C GLU A 965 -16.02 -48.24 -14.35
N LYS A 966 -15.71 -47.03 -13.90
CA LYS A 966 -16.61 -45.86 -13.93
C LYS A 966 -16.33 -44.90 -15.10
N TRP A 967 -15.52 -45.31 -16.08
CA TRP A 967 -14.99 -44.42 -17.11
C TRP A 967 -16.08 -43.75 -17.97
N SER A 968 -17.15 -44.49 -18.23
CA SER A 968 -18.28 -44.07 -19.07
C SER A 968 -19.40 -43.37 -18.30
N GLU A 969 -19.29 -43.23 -16.97
CA GLU A 969 -20.31 -42.57 -16.16
C GLU A 969 -20.33 -41.05 -16.44
N LYS A 970 -21.54 -40.50 -16.58
CA LYS A 970 -21.78 -39.06 -16.79
C LYS A 970 -22.61 -38.48 -15.65
N LYS A 971 -22.22 -37.29 -15.17
CA LYS A 971 -23.03 -36.43 -14.29
C LYS A 971 -23.13 -35.06 -14.96
N ASP A 972 -24.36 -34.56 -15.09
CA ASP A 972 -24.68 -33.29 -15.76
C ASP A 972 -24.06 -33.16 -17.18
N GLY A 973 -24.01 -34.27 -17.92
CA GLY A 973 -23.42 -34.35 -19.25
C GLY A 973 -21.88 -34.45 -19.31
N SER A 974 -21.20 -34.40 -18.16
CA SER A 974 -19.73 -34.43 -18.05
C SER A 974 -19.19 -35.76 -17.50
N PHE A 975 -18.03 -36.21 -18.01
CA PHE A 975 -17.33 -37.41 -17.54
C PHE A 975 -16.41 -37.08 -16.36
N ILE A 976 -16.97 -36.86 -15.17
CA ILE A 976 -16.23 -36.37 -13.99
C ILE A 976 -15.05 -37.29 -13.61
N ILE A 977 -15.26 -38.61 -13.57
CA ILE A 977 -14.20 -39.57 -13.21
C ILE A 977 -13.04 -39.54 -14.21
N ARG A 978 -13.35 -39.43 -15.51
CA ARG A 978 -12.35 -39.28 -16.56
C ARG A 978 -11.53 -38.01 -16.37
N SER A 979 -12.17 -36.88 -16.07
CA SER A 979 -11.51 -35.61 -15.79
C SER A 979 -10.62 -35.68 -14.54
N ASN A 980 -11.10 -36.29 -13.45
CA ASN A 980 -10.34 -36.47 -12.22
C ASN A 980 -9.08 -37.32 -12.46
N PHE A 981 -9.23 -38.43 -13.18
CA PHE A 981 -8.09 -39.30 -13.51
C PHE A 981 -7.09 -38.61 -14.45
N GLN A 982 -7.56 -37.83 -15.43
CA GLN A 982 -6.69 -37.00 -16.28
C GLN A 982 -5.91 -35.95 -15.48
N CYS A 983 -6.55 -35.32 -14.49
CA CYS A 983 -5.90 -34.39 -13.59
C CYS A 983 -4.83 -35.09 -12.74
N LEU A 984 -5.10 -36.30 -12.25
CA LEU A 984 -4.12 -37.11 -11.51
C LEU A 984 -2.88 -37.46 -12.36
N LEU A 985 -3.07 -37.89 -13.61
CA LEU A 985 -1.95 -38.15 -14.51
C LEU A 985 -1.15 -36.87 -14.81
N SER A 986 -1.84 -35.74 -15.01
CA SER A 986 -1.16 -34.46 -15.25
C SER A 986 -0.33 -34.04 -14.03
N GLN A 987 -0.89 -34.16 -12.82
CA GLN A 987 -0.18 -33.86 -11.58
C GLN A 987 1.04 -34.77 -11.35
N LEU A 988 0.94 -36.07 -11.65
CA LEU A 988 2.09 -36.99 -11.60
C LEU A 988 3.21 -36.57 -12.56
N SER A 989 2.86 -35.96 -13.69
CA SER A 989 3.82 -35.46 -14.67
C SER A 989 4.51 -34.19 -14.17
N ASP A 990 3.72 -33.23 -13.66
CA ASP A 990 4.23 -31.97 -13.12
C ASP A 990 5.14 -32.19 -11.89
N ASP A 991 4.78 -33.17 -11.04
CA ASP A 991 5.51 -33.51 -9.82
C ASP A 991 6.84 -34.24 -10.07
N LEU A 992 7.15 -34.66 -11.30
CA LEU A 992 8.50 -35.13 -11.63
C LEU A 992 9.53 -34.03 -11.38
N ARG A 993 9.21 -32.78 -11.73
CA ARG A 993 10.06 -31.63 -11.45
C ARG A 993 10.05 -31.31 -9.95
N ASP A 994 8.84 -31.08 -9.41
CA ASP A 994 8.66 -30.47 -8.08
C ASP A 994 8.99 -31.44 -6.93
N PHE A 995 8.87 -32.76 -7.12
CA PHE A 995 9.13 -33.75 -6.08
C PHE A 995 10.34 -34.62 -6.40
N VAL A 996 10.41 -35.21 -7.60
CA VAL A 996 11.45 -36.21 -7.89
C VAL A 996 12.83 -35.54 -8.02
N VAL A 997 12.93 -34.46 -8.80
CA VAL A 997 14.20 -33.76 -9.00
C VAL A 997 14.59 -32.91 -7.78
N GLU A 998 13.67 -32.09 -7.25
CA GLU A 998 14.00 -31.21 -6.11
C GLU A 998 14.36 -31.97 -4.82
N ASN A 999 13.71 -33.11 -4.54
CA ASN A 999 13.98 -33.89 -3.32
C ASN A 999 14.89 -35.10 -3.56
N LYS A 1000 15.49 -35.24 -4.75
CA LYS A 1000 16.40 -36.34 -5.13
C LYS A 1000 15.80 -37.73 -4.86
N LEU A 1001 14.57 -37.95 -5.32
CA LEU A 1001 13.83 -39.21 -5.15
C LEU A 1001 14.01 -40.14 -6.38
N LEU A 1002 13.51 -41.37 -6.27
CA LEU A 1002 13.58 -42.37 -7.34
C LEU A 1002 12.74 -41.97 -8.57
N TRP A 1003 13.33 -42.10 -9.76
CA TRP A 1003 12.62 -41.97 -11.04
C TRP A 1003 11.58 -43.09 -11.23
N PRO A 1004 10.29 -42.77 -11.44
CA PRO A 1004 9.21 -43.75 -11.45
C PRO A 1004 9.02 -44.48 -12.78
N ILE A 1005 10.10 -44.90 -13.44
CA ILE A 1005 10.04 -45.42 -14.83
C ILE A 1005 9.16 -46.66 -14.94
N LYS A 1006 9.43 -47.67 -14.11
CA LYS A 1006 8.66 -48.92 -14.13
C LYS A 1006 7.18 -48.64 -13.92
N MET A 1007 6.85 -47.83 -12.91
CA MET A 1007 5.48 -47.42 -12.62
C MET A 1007 4.83 -46.69 -13.80
N PHE A 1008 5.52 -45.74 -14.45
CA PHE A 1008 4.96 -44.98 -15.57
C PHE A 1008 4.67 -45.86 -16.78
N LEU A 1009 5.54 -46.84 -17.04
CA LEU A 1009 5.33 -47.86 -18.09
C LEU A 1009 4.19 -48.81 -17.75
N ASP A 1010 4.02 -49.19 -16.48
CA ASP A 1010 2.92 -50.03 -16.02
C ASP A 1010 1.59 -49.30 -16.20
N ILE A 1011 1.53 -48.00 -15.85
CA ILE A 1011 0.37 -47.13 -16.10
C ILE A 1011 0.07 -47.03 -17.59
N LYS A 1012 1.09 -46.84 -18.43
CA LYS A 1012 0.92 -46.78 -19.89
C LYS A 1012 0.28 -48.06 -20.43
N ARG A 1013 0.81 -49.23 -20.04
CA ARG A 1013 0.30 -50.53 -20.49
C ARG A 1013 -1.14 -50.77 -20.06
N GLU A 1014 -1.49 -50.42 -18.83
CA GLU A 1014 -2.87 -50.57 -18.36
C GLU A 1014 -3.81 -49.58 -19.04
N LEU A 1015 -3.39 -48.33 -19.32
CA LEU A 1015 -4.19 -47.38 -20.10
C LEU A 1015 -4.47 -47.89 -21.52
N GLU A 1016 -3.46 -48.37 -22.23
CA GLU A 1016 -3.60 -48.90 -23.60
C GLU A 1016 -4.51 -50.14 -23.66
N LYS A 1017 -4.55 -50.93 -22.56
CA LYS A 1017 -5.36 -52.13 -22.44
C LYS A 1017 -6.81 -51.86 -22.03
N SER A 1018 -7.03 -50.88 -21.15
CA SER A 1018 -8.31 -50.71 -20.46
C SER A 1018 -9.27 -49.70 -21.09
N ILE A 1019 -8.79 -48.80 -21.96
CA ILE A 1019 -9.63 -47.76 -22.57
C ILE A 1019 -9.42 -47.64 -24.08
N SER A 1020 -10.48 -47.25 -24.81
CA SER A 1020 -10.46 -47.16 -26.27
C SER A 1020 -9.55 -46.01 -26.77
N ILE A 1021 -8.70 -46.29 -27.77
CA ILE A 1021 -7.85 -45.27 -28.39
C ILE A 1021 -8.70 -44.22 -29.11
N SER A 1022 -9.78 -44.63 -29.79
CA SER A 1022 -10.65 -43.74 -30.56
C SER A 1022 -11.24 -42.58 -29.74
N GLU A 1023 -11.56 -42.82 -28.47
CA GLU A 1023 -12.15 -41.80 -27.59
C GLU A 1023 -11.11 -41.09 -26.71
N ASN A 1024 -9.92 -41.68 -26.55
CA ASN A 1024 -8.92 -41.26 -25.55
C ASN A 1024 -7.53 -40.95 -26.11
N TYR A 1025 -7.37 -40.91 -27.44
CA TYR A 1025 -6.09 -40.70 -28.14
C TYR A 1025 -5.22 -39.62 -27.48
N MET A 1026 -5.75 -38.41 -27.28
CA MET A 1026 -4.97 -37.30 -26.71
C MET A 1026 -4.39 -37.62 -25.31
N MET A 1027 -5.14 -38.33 -24.45
CA MET A 1027 -4.67 -38.68 -23.11
C MET A 1027 -3.61 -39.80 -23.18
N LEU A 1028 -3.85 -40.82 -24.01
CA LEU A 1028 -2.90 -41.92 -24.22
C LEU A 1028 -1.57 -41.41 -24.80
N THR A 1029 -1.63 -40.54 -25.81
CA THR A 1029 -0.44 -39.92 -26.41
C THR A 1029 0.28 -39.02 -25.40
N LYS A 1030 -0.43 -38.21 -24.61
CA LYS A 1030 0.17 -37.41 -23.53
C LYS A 1030 0.97 -38.29 -22.58
N TRP A 1031 0.38 -39.38 -22.08
CA TRP A 1031 1.06 -40.28 -21.14
C TRP A 1031 2.20 -41.07 -21.79
N LYS A 1032 2.06 -41.51 -23.05
CA LYS A 1032 3.14 -42.13 -23.85
C LYS A 1032 4.37 -41.20 -23.92
N LEU A 1033 4.14 -39.90 -24.14
CA LEU A 1033 5.18 -38.88 -24.13
C LEU A 1033 5.77 -38.64 -22.73
N THR A 1034 4.93 -38.55 -21.68
CA THR A 1034 5.40 -38.42 -20.29
C THR A 1034 6.30 -39.57 -19.86
N ALA A 1035 5.90 -40.82 -20.13
CA ALA A 1035 6.71 -42.00 -19.82
C ALA A 1035 8.07 -41.97 -20.54
N THR A 1036 8.09 -41.45 -21.77
CA THR A 1036 9.33 -41.28 -22.55
C THR A 1036 10.23 -40.21 -21.92
N ILE A 1037 9.68 -39.07 -21.49
CA ILE A 1037 10.44 -38.04 -20.77
C ILE A 1037 11.06 -38.64 -19.50
N ALA A 1038 10.28 -39.37 -18.70
CA ALA A 1038 10.77 -40.00 -17.47
C ALA A 1038 11.90 -41.01 -17.73
N GLN A 1039 11.79 -41.82 -18.79
CA GLN A 1039 12.83 -42.78 -19.19
C GLN A 1039 14.13 -42.10 -19.64
N LEU A 1040 14.02 -41.03 -20.43
CA LEU A 1040 15.20 -40.30 -20.89
C LEU A 1040 15.87 -39.53 -19.76
N ALA A 1041 15.07 -38.95 -18.86
CA ALA A 1041 15.55 -38.10 -17.77
C ALA A 1041 16.32 -38.86 -16.67
N GLU A 1042 16.19 -40.19 -16.58
CA GLU A 1042 17.02 -41.02 -15.70
C GLU A 1042 18.48 -41.11 -16.18
N LYS A 1043 18.74 -41.14 -17.49
CA LYS A 1043 20.11 -41.36 -18.03
C LYS A 1043 21.10 -40.21 -17.69
N PRO A 1044 20.72 -38.92 -17.73
CA PRO A 1044 21.56 -37.76 -17.37
C PRO A 1044 22.07 -37.65 -15.92
N TYR A 1045 21.71 -38.56 -15.00
CA TYR A 1045 21.75 -38.28 -13.56
C TYR A 1045 23.19 -38.19 -12.99
N SER A 1046 23.68 -36.95 -12.86
CA SER A 1046 24.70 -36.55 -11.88
C SER A 1046 24.01 -35.81 -10.74
N GLU A 1047 24.45 -36.01 -9.49
CA GLU A 1047 23.76 -35.56 -8.26
C GLU A 1047 23.46 -34.04 -8.13
N ASP A 1048 23.89 -33.20 -9.08
CA ASP A 1048 23.82 -31.74 -9.04
C ASP A 1048 23.08 -31.05 -10.20
N LYS A 1049 22.44 -31.78 -11.12
CA LYS A 1049 21.70 -31.18 -12.25
C LYS A 1049 20.29 -30.74 -11.85
N ASN A 1050 19.88 -29.54 -12.26
CA ASN A 1050 18.50 -29.08 -12.10
C ASN A 1050 17.62 -29.54 -13.29
N TRP A 1051 16.31 -29.27 -13.23
CA TRP A 1051 15.36 -29.68 -14.28
C TRP A 1051 15.65 -29.10 -15.67
N ALA A 1052 16.17 -27.87 -15.75
CA ALA A 1052 16.54 -27.25 -17.03
C ALA A 1052 17.74 -27.97 -17.68
N ASP A 1053 18.73 -28.38 -16.88
CA ASP A 1053 19.89 -29.14 -17.36
C ASP A 1053 19.47 -30.51 -17.89
N ILE A 1054 18.61 -31.22 -17.15
CA ILE A 1054 18.08 -32.53 -17.55
C ILE A 1054 17.29 -32.41 -18.86
N THR A 1055 16.38 -31.44 -18.95
CA THR A 1055 15.57 -31.25 -20.17
C THR A 1055 16.41 -30.84 -21.38
N ALA A 1056 17.51 -30.13 -21.18
CA ALA A 1056 18.44 -29.77 -22.26
C ALA A 1056 19.17 -31.00 -22.83
N GLU A 1057 19.59 -31.92 -21.98
CA GLU A 1057 20.29 -33.14 -22.42
C GLU A 1057 19.38 -34.12 -23.14
N ILE A 1058 18.12 -34.27 -22.70
CA ILE A 1058 17.20 -35.22 -23.32
C ILE A 1058 16.51 -34.68 -24.58
N ALA A 1059 16.45 -33.36 -24.78
CA ALA A 1059 15.69 -32.74 -25.88
C ALA A 1059 15.99 -33.33 -27.28
N PRO A 1060 17.26 -33.57 -27.69
CA PRO A 1060 17.54 -34.16 -29.00
C PRO A 1060 17.03 -35.61 -29.15
N GLU A 1061 17.18 -36.44 -28.12
CA GLU A 1061 16.73 -37.84 -28.15
C GLU A 1061 15.20 -37.92 -28.06
N PHE A 1062 14.59 -37.08 -27.21
CA PHE A 1062 13.14 -36.97 -27.08
C PHE A 1062 12.49 -36.55 -28.40
N GLY A 1063 13.02 -35.52 -29.07
CA GLY A 1063 12.49 -35.06 -30.36
C GLY A 1063 12.50 -36.14 -31.45
N LYS A 1064 13.54 -36.98 -31.52
CA LYS A 1064 13.59 -38.12 -32.44
C LYS A 1064 12.50 -39.14 -32.14
N ILE A 1065 12.34 -39.52 -30.86
CA ILE A 1065 11.31 -40.47 -30.45
C ILE A 1065 9.90 -39.92 -30.73
N CYS A 1066 9.67 -38.62 -30.50
CA CYS A 1066 8.40 -37.99 -30.84
C CYS A 1066 8.10 -38.06 -32.35
N LEU A 1067 9.10 -37.82 -33.20
CA LEU A 1067 8.95 -37.97 -34.65
C LEU A 1067 8.58 -39.42 -35.02
N ASP A 1068 9.27 -40.41 -34.45
CA ASP A 1068 8.99 -41.82 -34.73
C ASP A 1068 7.58 -42.22 -34.29
N TYR A 1069 7.12 -41.74 -33.13
CA TYR A 1069 5.73 -41.92 -32.69
C TYR A 1069 4.72 -41.27 -33.63
N LEU A 1070 5.01 -40.06 -34.13
CA LEU A 1070 4.12 -39.40 -35.08
C LEU A 1070 4.02 -40.21 -36.38
N LYS A 1071 5.14 -40.75 -36.90
CA LYS A 1071 5.12 -41.62 -38.09
C LYS A 1071 4.31 -42.89 -37.87
N GLU A 1072 4.48 -43.52 -36.71
CA GLU A 1072 3.70 -44.69 -36.30
C GLU A 1072 2.20 -44.36 -36.27
N ASP A 1073 1.82 -43.25 -35.64
CA ASP A 1073 0.43 -42.82 -35.48
C ASP A 1073 -0.20 -42.44 -36.83
N VAL A 1074 0.54 -41.77 -37.72
CA VAL A 1074 0.09 -41.44 -39.09
C VAL A 1074 -0.16 -42.70 -39.90
N LYS A 1075 0.73 -43.70 -39.81
CA LYS A 1075 0.59 -44.99 -40.50
C LYS A 1075 -0.57 -45.82 -39.95
N THR A 1076 -0.81 -45.76 -38.64
CA THR A 1076 -1.79 -46.60 -37.94
C THR A 1076 -3.19 -46.00 -37.95
N HIS A 1077 -3.31 -44.67 -38.01
CA HIS A 1077 -4.57 -43.95 -37.98
C HIS A 1077 -4.86 -43.26 -39.33
N PHE A 1078 -4.49 -41.99 -39.47
CA PHE A 1078 -4.69 -41.19 -40.67
C PHE A 1078 -3.79 -39.93 -40.63
N PRO A 1079 -3.41 -39.34 -41.78
CA PRO A 1079 -2.54 -38.15 -41.84
C PRO A 1079 -2.90 -37.02 -40.87
N CYS A 1080 -4.18 -36.62 -40.82
CA CYS A 1080 -4.67 -35.52 -39.96
C CYS A 1080 -4.54 -35.78 -38.44
N ILE A 1081 -4.11 -36.97 -38.01
CA ILE A 1081 -3.87 -37.28 -36.59
C ILE A 1081 -2.79 -36.37 -35.98
N TYR A 1082 -1.91 -35.82 -36.82
CA TYR A 1082 -0.89 -34.83 -36.42
C TYR A 1082 -1.48 -33.68 -35.60
N ARG A 1083 -2.75 -33.27 -35.83
CA ARG A 1083 -3.39 -32.19 -35.06
C ARG A 1083 -3.62 -32.58 -33.60
N LEU A 1084 -4.12 -33.79 -33.35
CA LEU A 1084 -4.33 -34.29 -31.99
C LEU A 1084 -2.98 -34.59 -31.32
N TYR A 1085 -2.04 -35.15 -32.08
CA TYR A 1085 -0.68 -35.38 -31.63
C TYR A 1085 0.01 -34.07 -31.21
N SER A 1086 -0.09 -33.02 -32.02
CA SER A 1086 0.51 -31.70 -31.75
C SER A 1086 -0.06 -31.07 -30.47
N LYS A 1087 -1.37 -31.22 -30.22
CA LYS A 1087 -1.98 -30.78 -28.95
C LYS A 1087 -1.46 -31.57 -27.75
N ALA A 1088 -1.30 -32.89 -27.89
CA ALA A 1088 -0.73 -33.73 -26.85
C ALA A 1088 0.73 -33.36 -26.56
N LEU A 1089 1.55 -33.22 -27.61
CA LEU A 1089 2.94 -32.81 -27.54
C LEU A 1089 3.08 -31.42 -26.92
N ASN A 1090 2.32 -30.41 -27.37
CA ASN A 1090 2.41 -29.06 -26.84
C ASN A 1090 2.07 -28.98 -25.35
N THR A 1091 1.16 -29.84 -24.86
CA THR A 1091 0.89 -29.96 -23.42
C THR A 1091 2.13 -30.47 -22.68
N GLN A 1092 2.80 -31.50 -23.20
CA GLN A 1092 3.98 -32.08 -22.55
C GLN A 1092 5.23 -31.18 -22.68
N LEU A 1093 5.32 -30.38 -23.73
CA LEU A 1093 6.38 -29.38 -23.87
C LEU A 1093 6.30 -28.28 -22.80
N GLN A 1094 5.19 -28.13 -22.08
CA GLN A 1094 5.14 -27.25 -20.90
C GLN A 1094 6.02 -27.76 -19.75
N LEU A 1095 6.33 -29.06 -19.72
CA LEU A 1095 7.31 -29.62 -18.79
C LEU A 1095 8.74 -29.19 -19.16
N ILE A 1096 8.99 -28.74 -20.39
CA ILE A 1096 10.30 -28.27 -20.85
C ILE A 1096 10.28 -26.73 -20.82
N SER A 1097 10.78 -26.14 -19.74
CA SER A 1097 10.64 -24.70 -19.50
C SER A 1097 11.45 -23.82 -20.45
N GLU A 1098 12.60 -24.30 -20.94
CA GLU A 1098 13.51 -23.54 -21.80
C GLU A 1098 13.12 -23.64 -23.28
N GLU A 1099 12.88 -22.49 -23.91
CA GLU A 1099 12.47 -22.40 -25.32
C GLU A 1099 13.53 -22.97 -26.28
N SER A 1100 14.82 -22.83 -25.95
CA SER A 1100 15.91 -23.41 -26.74
C SER A 1100 15.81 -24.94 -26.84
N ASN A 1101 15.37 -25.61 -25.77
CA ASN A 1101 15.18 -27.05 -25.73
C ASN A 1101 13.98 -27.48 -26.59
N LYS A 1102 12.90 -26.69 -26.59
CA LYS A 1102 11.75 -26.91 -27.48
C LYS A 1102 12.13 -26.79 -28.94
N ILE A 1103 12.96 -25.79 -29.31
CA ILE A 1103 13.46 -25.62 -30.68
C ILE A 1103 14.26 -26.84 -31.14
N ILE A 1104 15.10 -27.40 -30.29
CA ILE A 1104 15.85 -28.64 -30.60
C ILE A 1104 14.87 -29.78 -30.95
N ILE A 1105 13.79 -29.93 -30.17
CA ILE A 1105 12.75 -30.93 -30.42
C ILE A 1105 12.05 -30.67 -31.75
N TYR A 1106 11.65 -29.42 -32.03
CA TYR A 1106 11.00 -29.07 -33.30
C TYR A 1106 11.91 -29.33 -34.51
N LYS A 1107 13.22 -29.06 -34.40
CA LYS A 1107 14.18 -29.36 -35.46
C LYS A 1107 14.24 -30.85 -35.80
N CYS A 1108 14.00 -31.74 -34.85
CA CYS A 1108 13.90 -33.17 -35.13
C CYS A 1108 12.75 -33.49 -36.10
N PHE A 1109 11.59 -32.83 -35.96
CA PHE A 1109 10.45 -33.03 -36.86
C PHE A 1109 10.70 -32.57 -38.30
N LEU A 1110 11.71 -31.70 -38.51
CA LEU A 1110 12.11 -31.20 -39.82
C LEU A 1110 13.26 -32.00 -40.45
N ALA A 1111 13.74 -33.05 -39.78
CA ALA A 1111 14.93 -33.80 -40.23
C ALA A 1111 14.68 -34.62 -41.51
N GLU A 1112 13.42 -34.95 -41.82
CA GLU A 1112 13.03 -35.74 -42.99
C GLU A 1112 12.12 -34.95 -43.91
N ASN A 1113 12.66 -34.49 -45.04
CA ASN A 1113 11.94 -33.65 -46.01
C ASN A 1113 10.70 -34.32 -46.61
N ASP A 1114 10.65 -35.65 -46.68
CA ASP A 1114 9.51 -36.34 -47.31
C ASP A 1114 8.33 -36.56 -46.35
N PHE A 1115 8.48 -36.24 -45.05
CA PHE A 1115 7.44 -36.45 -44.04
C PHE A 1115 6.66 -35.16 -43.72
N ILE A 1116 5.57 -34.94 -44.46
CA ILE A 1116 4.78 -33.69 -44.41
C ILE A 1116 4.22 -33.42 -43.02
N GLU A 1117 3.67 -34.43 -42.35
CA GLU A 1117 3.04 -34.31 -41.05
C GLU A 1117 4.02 -33.85 -39.96
N GLY A 1118 5.32 -34.14 -40.10
CA GLY A 1118 6.36 -33.65 -39.20
C GLY A 1118 6.47 -32.12 -39.24
N TYR A 1119 6.52 -31.55 -40.44
CA TYR A 1119 6.51 -30.09 -40.64
C TYR A 1119 5.22 -29.46 -40.11
N LEU A 1120 4.07 -30.08 -40.37
CA LEU A 1120 2.78 -29.57 -39.87
C LEU A 1120 2.70 -29.59 -38.34
N THR A 1121 3.26 -30.61 -37.69
CA THR A 1121 3.36 -30.67 -36.22
C THR A 1121 4.30 -29.60 -35.67
N ALA A 1122 5.46 -29.36 -36.30
CA ALA A 1122 6.37 -28.28 -35.90
C ALA A 1122 5.71 -26.90 -36.03
N ILE A 1123 4.95 -26.64 -37.10
CA ILE A 1123 4.16 -25.40 -37.26
C ILE A 1123 3.12 -25.28 -36.14
N GLU A 1124 2.30 -26.31 -35.92
CA GLU A 1124 1.19 -26.24 -34.97
C GLU A 1124 1.65 -26.08 -33.52
N THR A 1125 2.81 -26.65 -33.16
CA THR A 1125 3.37 -26.57 -31.81
C THR A 1125 4.23 -25.33 -31.55
N SER A 1126 4.83 -24.73 -32.59
CA SER A 1126 5.70 -23.54 -32.44
C SER A 1126 5.06 -22.21 -32.86
N LYS A 1127 3.88 -22.20 -33.50
CA LYS A 1127 3.23 -20.97 -34.02
C LYS A 1127 3.07 -19.85 -33.00
N ASP A 1128 2.59 -20.18 -31.80
CA ASP A 1128 2.38 -19.19 -30.76
C ASP A 1128 3.73 -18.65 -30.28
N ALA A 1129 4.69 -19.53 -29.97
CA ALA A 1129 6.03 -19.15 -29.53
C ALA A 1129 6.79 -18.32 -30.59
N TYR A 1130 6.69 -18.70 -31.86
CA TYR A 1130 7.25 -17.94 -32.98
C TYR A 1130 6.63 -16.54 -33.09
N SER A 1131 5.30 -16.41 -32.93
CA SER A 1131 4.64 -15.10 -32.96
C SER A 1131 5.13 -14.14 -31.88
N TYR A 1132 5.57 -14.66 -30.72
CA TYR A 1132 6.08 -13.86 -29.61
C TYR A 1132 7.60 -13.63 -29.68
N ASN A 1133 8.36 -14.50 -30.37
CA ASN A 1133 9.83 -14.47 -30.41
C ASN A 1133 10.38 -15.03 -31.73
N LYS A 1134 10.22 -14.32 -32.85
CA LYS A 1134 10.65 -14.85 -34.16
C LYS A 1134 12.16 -14.97 -34.25
N ASP A 1135 12.95 -14.11 -33.59
CA ASP A 1135 14.42 -14.15 -33.65
C ASP A 1135 14.97 -15.49 -33.15
N THR A 1136 14.44 -16.02 -32.04
CA THR A 1136 14.89 -17.31 -31.47
C THR A 1136 14.47 -18.49 -32.36
N TYR A 1137 13.36 -18.35 -33.09
CA TYR A 1137 12.76 -19.40 -33.91
C TYR A 1137 13.04 -19.25 -35.42
N ALA A 1138 13.81 -18.24 -35.83
CA ALA A 1138 13.99 -17.85 -37.24
C ALA A 1138 14.56 -19.00 -38.07
N ASP A 1139 15.61 -19.66 -37.58
CA ASP A 1139 16.23 -20.80 -38.28
C ASP A 1139 15.23 -21.94 -38.54
N LEU A 1140 14.38 -22.25 -37.54
CA LEU A 1140 13.38 -23.30 -37.64
C LEU A 1140 12.32 -22.93 -38.70
N TRP A 1141 11.80 -21.70 -38.64
CA TRP A 1141 10.73 -21.26 -39.54
C TRP A 1141 11.22 -20.96 -40.96
N ASN A 1142 12.49 -20.57 -41.14
CA ASN A 1142 13.13 -20.48 -42.45
C ASN A 1142 13.19 -21.85 -43.13
N GLN A 1143 13.62 -22.88 -42.40
CA GLN A 1143 13.63 -24.26 -42.91
C GLN A 1143 12.23 -24.74 -43.34
N ILE A 1144 11.18 -24.38 -42.58
CA ILE A 1144 9.79 -24.68 -42.94
C ILE A 1144 9.37 -23.93 -44.22
N SER A 1145 9.76 -22.67 -44.37
CA SER A 1145 9.39 -21.83 -45.52
C SER A 1145 9.99 -22.30 -46.85
N GLU A 1146 11.19 -22.87 -46.80
CA GLU A 1146 11.95 -23.35 -47.96
C GLU A 1146 11.45 -24.72 -48.46
N HIS A 1147 10.61 -25.40 -47.68
CA HIS A 1147 10.13 -26.74 -47.99
C HIS A 1147 9.32 -26.78 -49.31
N PRO A 1148 9.55 -27.74 -50.23
CA PRO A 1148 8.92 -27.74 -51.56
C PRO A 1148 7.41 -28.03 -51.58
N SER A 1149 6.86 -28.66 -50.53
CA SER A 1149 5.43 -29.01 -50.45
C SER A 1149 4.50 -27.80 -50.39
N VAL A 1150 3.48 -27.78 -51.24
CA VAL A 1150 2.44 -26.74 -51.29
C VAL A 1150 1.65 -26.68 -49.97
N GLU A 1151 1.35 -27.83 -49.37
CA GLU A 1151 0.58 -27.91 -48.11
C GLU A 1151 1.33 -27.25 -46.94
N ILE A 1152 2.62 -27.53 -46.82
CA ILE A 1152 3.47 -26.92 -45.78
C ILE A 1152 3.57 -25.41 -45.99
N LYS A 1153 3.76 -24.95 -47.24
CA LYS A 1153 3.76 -23.51 -47.56
C LYS A 1153 2.43 -22.85 -47.21
N MET A 1154 1.30 -23.49 -47.50
CA MET A 1154 -0.02 -22.95 -47.12
C MET A 1154 -0.14 -22.78 -45.61
N HIS A 1155 0.24 -23.79 -44.82
CA HIS A 1155 0.21 -23.72 -43.36
C HIS A 1155 1.22 -22.72 -42.79
N TYR A 1156 2.42 -22.62 -43.37
CA TYR A 1156 3.41 -21.61 -43.03
C TYR A 1156 2.85 -20.20 -43.27
N TYR A 1157 2.30 -19.91 -44.45
CA TYR A 1157 1.74 -18.59 -44.76
C TYR A 1157 0.49 -18.27 -43.93
N TYR A 1158 -0.38 -19.25 -43.67
CA TYR A 1158 -1.55 -19.06 -42.82
C TYR A 1158 -1.14 -18.67 -41.38
N ASN A 1159 -0.15 -19.35 -40.80
CA ASN A 1159 0.29 -19.08 -39.43
C ASN A 1159 1.30 -17.92 -39.32
N SER A 1160 2.01 -17.56 -40.40
CA SER A 1160 2.91 -16.40 -40.44
C SER A 1160 2.22 -15.09 -40.83
N LYS A 1161 1.03 -15.14 -41.46
CA LYS A 1161 0.25 -13.95 -41.87
C LYS A 1161 -0.96 -13.62 -41.00
N ASN A 1162 -1.23 -14.36 -39.91
CA ASN A 1162 -2.30 -14.03 -38.96
C ASN A 1162 -2.05 -12.78 -38.09
N ASP A 1163 -1.25 -11.83 -38.59
CA ASP A 1163 -1.32 -10.41 -38.23
C ASP A 1163 -2.48 -9.66 -38.95
N TYR A 1164 -3.30 -10.36 -39.76
CA TYR A 1164 -4.51 -9.81 -40.40
C TYR A 1164 -5.80 -10.33 -39.77
N ASP A 1165 -6.40 -9.51 -38.90
CA ASP A 1165 -7.86 -9.52 -38.74
C ASP A 1165 -8.51 -9.11 -40.07
N GLY A 1166 -9.31 -10.02 -40.63
CA GLY A 1166 -10.36 -9.70 -41.60
C GLY A 1166 -10.09 -10.05 -43.06
N CYS A 1167 -10.28 -11.32 -43.43
CA CYS A 1167 -11.31 -11.71 -44.43
C CYS A 1167 -11.36 -13.23 -44.66
N CYS A 1168 -12.60 -13.73 -44.78
CA CYS A 1168 -13.06 -15.07 -45.21
C CYS A 1168 -13.38 -16.11 -44.11
N TYR A 1169 -14.49 -15.89 -43.40
CA TYR A 1169 -15.78 -16.52 -43.74
C TYR A 1169 -16.90 -15.51 -43.63
#